data_AF-A0A971B6G2-F1
#
_entry.id   AF-A0A971B6G2-F1
#
_cell.length_a   1.000
_cell.length_b   1.000
_cell.length_c   1.000
_cell.angle_alpha   90.00
_cell.angle_beta   90.00
_cell.angle_gamma   90.00
#
_symmetry.space_group_name_H-M   'P 1'
#
loop_
_entity.id
_entity.type
_entity.pdbx_description
1 polymer ?
#
loop_
_entity_poly.entity_id
_entity_poly.type
_entity_poly.pdbx_seq_one_letter_code
_entity_poly.pdbx_strand_id
1 'polypeptide(L)'
;MHPDEKRPNKFQTGKSRARMFLKKNAGWLPGYPLESGSGTIRWQAWPWESPGTPHLVTLDRDALRRLETVLNKLRHRFPNALPRIVEDVEDWLARMDYLLELLKGAIHRDRPIDASSLLDAPCASARWIDTFRRRRARHPSLACLLDAIAFLEFTGRRRCDTAALDWVEEHAAVLSQMTSGSDHLYDLALTVCTLRDDLDADLLRPLLEALAEPSVRSAPSSDIGKHAEELAAEFQKALADEAYCVPERTQQPTIAEDWRHFLLHQLRLTSKSRRLSTTLLGRLVSVDVTSVLRRDRRKIEEEESRIRRLLRLARNGRLAKPFKVERTTLSGIPAMENPFRRLQENSHFALIHIAAIAEDVPHLRQWIAFTDCLPDDDRSLRLGLFAAWETARLRLVRMASADRGLRQALAQLCRLFSRRGVHPALLRHWHAYIASTDRHAEDAVISLLDAGYHERNVYRNWARLLEAAVYDHGSSLGPKLSSSLGEFVEATADVGLAARLIAALAAREDAYYSRTEIQAVLAVANEDSNFVPLMQTLENDCELVDAAIAIGKHIRAPRLRRIVERWMIAGAKKPLLRLASWINAAIGLGLSLPASSETQTAPGWATRYPIELHQALGNLQQAVPGAEAVAAGILRRDFPNPADLQRELDAIRRELATSAGAADQIRQQRLQTRLENLQRYISLPSTVTPARLANLARKINERADNESIEQFFHHCHAIVGDELRTTWGVGQSLDALLAPPRDQLLSGILRLRGRTRELGLQLLFASLGDAQPDFRNEPENAAFLERIRAKGVQLEPWLGTSFENTVKTANREPYRLFFARDVLDILLMGARFETCLSPGDVNFFSTIANAIDVNKQVVYGKTKSGRIVGRCLFALTDNGRILTYHRYAHEAADRFDQEVDRFAEQLARAMGTAVTSTGRVANLVAERWYDDGPVSSESIYDFRNPTGPVRTILQTAPASAIVDRLAEFFGSPEALRSELGPLLFLEEFQSRREIVTPLLHRFGFDPELPFPETYRLAMLGHVAGEDDEAMQLVRRMGISSLPRRLKHFACRHYGCPEFHGLGSCRQVIGLLIDCNPTIALRTLRLSRPEGVKSDEQETDPDRKKMLARCHRLLGRLPKTSAAVEP
;
A
#
# COMPACT_ATOMS: atom_id res chain seq x y z
N MET A 1 -24.35 8.31 39.70
CA MET A 1 -25.64 7.61 39.88
C MET A 1 -26.60 8.06 38.80
N HIS A 2 -26.99 7.16 37.89
CA HIS A 2 -28.31 7.13 37.26
C HIS A 2 -28.54 5.71 36.71
N PRO A 3 -29.08 4.78 37.53
CA PRO A 3 -29.50 3.47 37.09
C PRO A 3 -31.01 3.49 36.83
N ASP A 4 -31.43 4.16 35.76
CA ASP A 4 -32.76 3.95 35.16
C ASP A 4 -32.56 3.22 33.83
N GLU A 5 -32.09 1.97 33.94
CA GLU A 5 -32.22 1.01 32.85
C GLU A 5 -33.72 0.78 32.61
N LYS A 6 -34.19 1.32 31.47
CA LYS A 6 -35.50 1.09 30.88
C LYS A 6 -35.85 -0.40 30.94
N ARG A 7 -36.60 -0.83 31.96
CA ARG A 7 -37.27 -2.13 31.95
C ARG A 7 -38.06 -2.19 30.64
N PRO A 8 -37.77 -3.12 29.72
CA PRO A 8 -38.50 -3.19 28.46
C PRO A 8 -39.98 -3.32 28.80
N ASN A 9 -40.75 -2.32 28.35
CA ASN A 9 -42.17 -2.21 28.66
C ASN A 9 -42.83 -3.56 28.34
N LYS A 10 -43.64 -4.14 29.25
CA LYS A 10 -44.22 -5.50 29.09
C LYS A 10 -44.86 -5.72 27.70
N PHE A 11 -45.30 -4.64 27.05
CA PHE A 11 -45.81 -4.59 25.68
C PHE A 11 -44.76 -4.85 24.57
N GLN A 12 -43.53 -4.34 24.67
CA GLN A 12 -42.45 -4.62 23.69
C GLN A 12 -42.05 -6.11 23.70
N THR A 13 -42.10 -6.74 24.87
CA THR A 13 -41.93 -8.20 24.99
C THR A 13 -43.06 -8.97 24.30
N GLY A 14 -44.31 -8.48 24.35
CA GLY A 14 -45.45 -9.11 23.67
C GLY A 14 -45.31 -9.13 22.14
N LYS A 15 -45.01 -7.98 21.52
CA LYS A 15 -44.79 -7.85 20.07
C LYS A 15 -43.62 -8.72 19.58
N SER A 16 -42.51 -8.71 20.31
CA SER A 16 -41.31 -9.49 19.95
C SER A 16 -41.58 -11.00 20.07
N ARG A 17 -42.29 -11.43 21.12
CA ARG A 17 -42.70 -12.84 21.29
C ARG A 17 -43.67 -13.29 20.21
N ALA A 18 -44.68 -12.50 19.87
CA ALA A 18 -45.62 -12.81 18.78
C ALA A 18 -44.89 -12.94 17.42
N ARG A 19 -43.97 -12.02 17.10
CA ARG A 19 -43.12 -12.11 15.90
C ARG A 19 -42.22 -13.36 15.91
N MET A 20 -41.65 -13.71 17.05
CA MET A 20 -40.86 -14.93 17.22
C MET A 20 -41.70 -16.19 17.00
N PHE A 21 -42.94 -16.24 17.51
CA PHE A 21 -43.85 -17.37 17.28
C PHE A 21 -44.22 -17.54 15.81
N LEU A 22 -44.57 -16.43 15.14
CA LEU A 22 -44.80 -16.41 13.69
C LEU A 22 -43.56 -16.89 12.95
N LYS A 23 -42.40 -16.26 13.16
CA LYS A 23 -41.16 -16.60 12.46
C LYS A 23 -40.75 -18.07 12.64
N LYS A 24 -40.87 -18.62 13.85
CA LYS A 24 -40.38 -19.98 14.17
C LYS A 24 -41.22 -21.08 13.52
N ASN A 25 -42.55 -20.94 13.52
CA ASN A 25 -43.45 -22.06 13.21
C ASN A 25 -44.35 -21.80 12.00
N ALA A 26 -44.48 -20.54 11.61
CA ALA A 26 -45.36 -20.06 10.54
C ALA A 26 -44.61 -19.06 9.64
N GLY A 27 -43.27 -19.05 9.67
CA GLY A 27 -42.45 -18.14 8.86
C GLY A 27 -42.53 -18.45 7.37
N TRP A 28 -43.02 -19.63 7.03
CA TRP A 28 -43.29 -20.09 5.67
C TRP A 28 -44.66 -19.67 5.14
N LEU A 29 -45.54 -19.12 5.99
CA LEU A 29 -46.91 -18.75 5.61
C LEU A 29 -46.98 -17.88 4.36
N PRO A 30 -46.21 -16.76 4.27
CA PRO A 30 -46.15 -16.02 3.03
C PRO A 30 -45.41 -16.91 2.02
N GLY A 31 -46.13 -17.47 1.07
CA GLY A 31 -45.60 -18.43 0.10
C GLY A 31 -46.69 -18.98 -0.81
N TYR A 32 -46.34 -19.93 -1.65
CA TYR A 32 -47.25 -20.54 -2.63
C TYR A 32 -46.91 -22.02 -2.87
N PRO A 33 -47.89 -22.85 -3.26
CA PRO A 33 -47.63 -24.26 -3.58
C PRO A 33 -46.90 -24.39 -4.92
N LEU A 34 -45.92 -25.30 -4.99
CA LEU A 34 -45.24 -25.70 -6.23
C LEU A 34 -45.79 -27.02 -6.77
N GLU A 35 -45.82 -28.05 -5.92
CA GLU A 35 -46.26 -29.40 -6.26
C GLU A 35 -47.03 -29.99 -5.07
N SER A 36 -48.12 -30.71 -5.37
CA SER A 36 -48.88 -31.47 -4.38
C SER A 36 -48.61 -32.96 -4.60
N GLY A 37 -48.00 -33.61 -3.61
CA GLY A 37 -47.80 -35.06 -3.58
C GLY A 37 -48.74 -35.74 -2.58
N SER A 38 -48.78 -37.07 -2.57
CA SER A 38 -49.62 -37.80 -1.60
C SER A 38 -49.17 -37.50 -0.17
N GLY A 39 -50.02 -36.84 0.60
CA GLY A 39 -49.74 -36.49 2.00
C GLY A 39 -48.72 -35.37 2.25
N THR A 40 -48.18 -34.69 1.22
CA THR A 40 -47.27 -33.55 1.40
C THR A 40 -47.42 -32.50 0.29
N ILE A 41 -47.12 -31.24 0.61
CA ILE A 41 -47.10 -30.14 -0.36
C ILE A 41 -45.71 -29.51 -0.37
N ARG A 42 -45.11 -29.34 -1.55
CA ARG A 42 -43.90 -28.52 -1.72
C ARG A 42 -44.33 -27.07 -1.77
N TRP A 43 -43.92 -26.30 -0.78
CA TRP A 43 -44.31 -24.92 -0.57
C TRP A 43 -43.11 -24.00 -0.70
N GLN A 44 -43.18 -23.04 -1.61
CA GLN A 44 -42.17 -22.00 -1.74
C GLN A 44 -42.48 -20.88 -0.74
N ALA A 45 -41.79 -20.89 0.40
CA ALA A 45 -41.86 -19.80 1.36
C ALA A 45 -41.15 -18.57 0.81
N TRP A 46 -41.78 -17.40 0.94
CA TRP A 46 -41.34 -16.15 0.35
C TRP A 46 -41.33 -14.98 1.36
N PRO A 47 -40.29 -14.14 1.38
CA PRO A 47 -40.15 -13.04 2.34
C PRO A 47 -40.95 -11.78 1.93
N TRP A 48 -42.27 -11.90 1.69
CA TRP A 48 -43.11 -10.81 1.13
C TRP A 48 -43.02 -9.49 1.92
N GLU A 49 -43.13 -9.56 3.26
CA GLU A 49 -43.17 -8.37 4.13
C GLU A 49 -42.12 -8.37 5.26
N SER A 50 -41.19 -9.31 5.24
CA SER A 50 -40.19 -9.43 6.30
C SER A 50 -38.87 -9.92 5.74
N PRO A 51 -37.74 -9.38 6.23
CA PRO A 51 -36.41 -9.79 5.80
C PRO A 51 -36.23 -11.31 5.80
N GLY A 52 -35.84 -11.88 4.67
CA GLY A 52 -35.57 -13.32 4.57
C GLY A 52 -35.13 -13.75 3.17
N THR A 53 -34.89 -15.06 3.03
CA THR A 53 -34.65 -15.70 1.74
C THR A 53 -35.84 -16.55 1.36
N PRO A 54 -36.23 -16.56 0.07
CA PRO A 54 -37.05 -17.63 -0.44
C PRO A 54 -36.44 -18.98 -0.08
N HIS A 55 -37.26 -19.91 0.39
CA HIS A 55 -36.80 -21.26 0.70
C HIS A 55 -37.95 -22.25 0.53
N LEU A 56 -37.58 -23.46 0.10
CA LEU A 56 -38.53 -24.54 -0.07
C LEU A 56 -38.86 -25.18 1.28
N VAL A 57 -40.14 -25.41 1.56
CA VAL A 57 -40.63 -26.08 2.75
C VAL A 57 -41.56 -27.21 2.32
N THR A 58 -41.35 -28.41 2.86
CA THR A 58 -42.31 -29.50 2.71
C THR A 58 -43.35 -29.38 3.82
N LEU A 59 -44.61 -29.15 3.43
CA LEU A 59 -45.73 -29.12 4.36
C LEU A 59 -46.30 -30.54 4.49
N ASP A 60 -46.32 -31.02 5.72
CA ASP A 60 -46.92 -32.29 6.13
C ASP A 60 -47.99 -32.05 7.21
N ARG A 61 -48.61 -33.13 7.70
CA ARG A 61 -49.63 -33.06 8.77
C ARG A 61 -49.10 -32.35 10.02
N ASP A 62 -47.82 -32.52 10.32
CA ASP A 62 -47.18 -31.91 11.49
C ASP A 62 -46.97 -30.40 11.32
N ALA A 63 -46.63 -29.93 10.12
CA ALA A 63 -46.55 -28.52 9.79
C ALA A 63 -47.91 -27.83 9.96
N LEU A 64 -49.00 -28.46 9.50
CA LEU A 64 -50.36 -27.93 9.67
C LEU A 64 -50.77 -27.86 11.15
N ARG A 65 -50.51 -28.92 11.92
CA ARG A 65 -50.77 -28.93 13.37
C ARG A 65 -50.00 -27.83 14.12
N ARG A 66 -48.74 -27.59 13.73
CA ARG A 66 -47.92 -26.51 14.28
C ARG A 66 -48.50 -25.14 13.93
N LEU A 67 -48.93 -24.93 12.68
CA LEU A 67 -49.57 -23.69 12.23
C LEU A 67 -50.86 -23.42 13.01
N GLU A 68 -51.76 -24.39 13.12
CA GLU A 68 -53.03 -24.28 13.88
C GLU A 68 -52.77 -23.90 15.35
N THR A 69 -51.78 -24.55 15.98
CA THR A 69 -51.36 -24.22 17.34
C THR A 69 -50.85 -22.77 17.46
N VAL A 70 -50.14 -22.28 16.44
CA VAL A 70 -49.60 -20.92 16.41
C VAL A 70 -50.71 -19.89 16.23
N LEU A 71 -51.65 -20.12 15.31
CA LEU A 71 -52.80 -19.23 15.08
C LEU A 71 -53.64 -19.11 16.36
N ASN A 72 -53.95 -20.23 17.02
CA ASN A 72 -54.67 -20.23 18.30
C ASN A 72 -53.90 -19.48 19.41
N LYS A 73 -52.57 -19.64 19.49
CA LYS A 73 -51.74 -18.89 20.44
C LYS A 73 -51.72 -17.40 20.13
N LEU A 74 -51.64 -17.00 18.87
CA LEU A 74 -51.67 -15.60 18.46
C LEU A 74 -53.01 -14.96 18.82
N ARG A 75 -54.12 -15.66 18.53
CA ARG A 75 -55.50 -15.24 18.86
C ARG A 75 -55.69 -14.99 20.36
N HIS A 76 -55.29 -15.94 21.21
CA HIS A 76 -55.61 -15.87 22.64
C HIS A 76 -54.52 -15.24 23.53
N ARG A 77 -53.23 -15.44 23.21
CA ARG A 77 -52.11 -14.99 24.07
C ARG A 77 -51.51 -13.66 23.64
N PHE A 78 -51.79 -13.18 22.44
CA PHE A 78 -51.21 -11.96 21.89
C PHE A 78 -52.21 -10.95 21.31
N PRO A 79 -53.42 -10.75 21.89
CA PRO A 79 -54.47 -9.91 21.30
C PRO A 79 -54.05 -8.45 21.11
N ASN A 80 -53.20 -7.92 22.01
CA ASN A 80 -52.71 -6.53 21.92
C ASN A 80 -51.47 -6.37 21.03
N ALA A 81 -50.78 -7.47 20.72
CA ALA A 81 -49.55 -7.45 19.94
C ALA A 81 -49.81 -7.73 18.46
N LEU A 82 -50.83 -8.53 18.15
CA LEU A 82 -51.18 -8.92 16.79
C LEU A 82 -51.60 -7.73 15.90
N PRO A 83 -52.41 -6.74 16.35
CA PRO A 83 -52.75 -5.54 15.56
C PRO A 83 -51.54 -4.65 15.20
N ARG A 84 -50.36 -4.89 15.80
CA ARG A 84 -49.11 -4.17 15.48
C ARG A 84 -48.19 -4.96 14.55
N ILE A 85 -48.64 -6.14 14.12
CA ILE A 85 -47.94 -7.06 13.24
C ILE A 85 -48.73 -7.20 11.94
N VAL A 86 -50.05 -7.36 12.02
CA VAL A 86 -50.96 -7.43 10.87
C VAL A 86 -51.87 -6.19 10.84
N GLU A 87 -52.29 -5.78 9.66
CA GLU A 87 -53.09 -4.56 9.45
C GLU A 87 -54.51 -4.71 9.99
N ASP A 88 -55.17 -5.81 9.62
CA ASP A 88 -56.48 -6.21 10.12
C ASP A 88 -56.39 -7.63 10.67
N VAL A 89 -56.61 -7.77 11.97
CA VAL A 89 -56.47 -9.05 12.68
C VAL A 89 -57.57 -10.04 12.31
N GLU A 90 -58.81 -9.56 12.15
CA GLU A 90 -59.96 -10.44 11.88
C GLU A 90 -59.90 -10.97 10.45
N ASP A 91 -59.65 -10.09 9.48
CA ASP A 91 -59.44 -10.46 8.08
C ASP A 91 -58.28 -11.44 7.93
N TRP A 92 -57.12 -11.13 8.53
CA TRP A 92 -55.95 -11.98 8.42
C TRP A 92 -56.18 -13.37 9.05
N LEU A 93 -56.80 -13.44 10.23
CA LEU A 93 -57.11 -14.72 10.86
C LEU A 93 -58.13 -15.53 10.03
N ALA A 94 -59.14 -14.88 9.45
CA ALA A 94 -60.12 -15.54 8.58
C ALA A 94 -59.46 -16.14 7.33
N ARG A 95 -58.53 -15.41 6.70
CA ARG A 95 -57.72 -15.91 5.57
C ARG A 95 -56.84 -17.09 5.99
N MET A 96 -56.18 -17.00 7.14
CA MET A 96 -55.29 -18.07 7.63
C MET A 96 -56.06 -19.34 8.00
N ASP A 97 -57.24 -19.22 8.61
CA ASP A 97 -58.11 -20.37 8.90
C ASP A 97 -58.61 -21.03 7.61
N TYR A 98 -59.01 -20.24 6.60
CA TYR A 98 -59.42 -20.75 5.30
C TYR A 98 -58.27 -21.48 4.58
N LEU A 99 -57.08 -20.88 4.55
CA LEU A 99 -55.89 -21.51 3.97
C LEU A 99 -55.51 -22.81 4.69
N LEU A 100 -55.60 -22.84 6.01
CA LEU A 100 -55.32 -24.04 6.80
C LEU A 100 -56.26 -25.19 6.40
N GLU A 101 -57.54 -24.93 6.19
CA GLU A 101 -58.51 -25.94 5.74
C GLU A 101 -58.25 -26.39 4.30
N LEU A 102 -57.85 -25.49 3.39
CA LEU A 102 -57.40 -25.86 2.05
C LEU A 102 -56.18 -26.80 2.11
N LEU A 103 -55.17 -26.43 2.88
CA LEU A 103 -53.95 -27.24 3.06
C LEU A 103 -54.25 -28.60 3.70
N LYS A 104 -55.16 -28.66 4.70
CA LYS A 104 -55.63 -29.93 5.28
C LYS A 104 -56.34 -30.77 4.21
N GLY A 105 -57.17 -30.18 3.37
CA GLY A 105 -57.84 -30.87 2.26
C GLY A 105 -56.84 -31.48 1.27
N ALA A 106 -55.81 -30.72 0.91
CA ALA A 106 -54.77 -31.16 0.01
C ALA A 106 -53.89 -32.27 0.60
N ILE A 107 -53.48 -32.16 1.87
CA ILE A 107 -52.62 -33.16 2.53
C ILE A 107 -53.39 -34.42 2.99
N HIS A 108 -54.66 -34.30 3.39
CA HIS A 108 -55.42 -35.44 3.92
C HIS A 108 -56.23 -36.18 2.87
N ARG A 109 -56.62 -35.51 1.79
CA ARG A 109 -57.55 -36.04 0.78
C ARG A 109 -57.00 -35.94 -0.65
N ASP A 110 -55.72 -35.63 -0.80
CA ASP A 110 -55.02 -35.45 -2.07
C ASP A 110 -55.76 -34.49 -3.04
N ARG A 111 -56.42 -33.46 -2.49
CA ARG A 111 -57.07 -32.43 -3.31
C ARG A 111 -56.00 -31.51 -3.89
N PRO A 112 -56.04 -31.18 -5.20
CA PRO A 112 -55.13 -30.18 -5.74
C PRO A 112 -55.38 -28.83 -5.07
N ILE A 113 -54.31 -28.10 -4.77
CA ILE A 113 -54.38 -26.72 -4.29
C ILE A 113 -53.84 -25.80 -5.40
N ASP A 114 -54.69 -24.89 -5.85
CA ASP A 114 -54.38 -23.91 -6.89
C ASP A 114 -54.92 -22.52 -6.51
N ALA A 115 -54.56 -21.49 -7.28
CA ALA A 115 -55.03 -20.13 -6.97
C ALA A 115 -56.55 -19.97 -7.16
N SER A 116 -57.19 -20.82 -7.97
CA SER A 116 -58.65 -20.87 -8.11
C SER A 116 -59.33 -21.16 -6.78
N SER A 117 -58.72 -22.04 -5.98
CA SER A 117 -59.20 -22.43 -4.65
C SER A 117 -59.25 -21.26 -3.66
N LEU A 118 -58.44 -20.20 -3.87
CA LEU A 118 -58.51 -18.99 -3.05
C LEU A 118 -59.70 -18.10 -3.39
N LEU A 119 -60.27 -18.24 -4.60
CA LEU A 119 -61.38 -17.40 -5.07
C LEU A 119 -62.72 -17.76 -4.43
N ASP A 120 -62.80 -18.94 -3.81
CA ASP A 120 -63.95 -19.39 -3.04
C ASP A 120 -63.84 -18.98 -1.56
N ALA A 121 -62.80 -18.23 -1.18
CA ALA A 121 -62.59 -17.75 0.18
C ALA A 121 -63.64 -16.66 0.53
N PRO A 122 -64.47 -16.87 1.57
CA PRO A 122 -65.47 -15.87 1.98
C PRO A 122 -64.87 -14.53 2.41
N CYS A 123 -63.60 -14.54 2.83
CA CYS A 123 -62.85 -13.37 3.28
C CYS A 123 -62.18 -12.58 2.13
N ALA A 124 -62.13 -13.12 0.90
CA ALA A 124 -61.57 -12.38 -0.23
C ALA A 124 -62.60 -11.40 -0.82
N SER A 125 -62.20 -10.16 -1.06
CA SER A 125 -63.12 -9.16 -1.63
C SER A 125 -63.50 -9.49 -3.08
N ALA A 126 -64.77 -9.26 -3.45
CA ALA A 126 -65.25 -9.50 -4.81
C ALA A 126 -64.44 -8.74 -5.87
N ARG A 127 -64.00 -7.52 -5.54
CA ARG A 127 -63.13 -6.70 -6.41
C ARG A 127 -61.79 -7.37 -6.66
N TRP A 128 -61.15 -7.93 -5.63
CA TRP A 128 -59.87 -8.61 -5.76
C TRP A 128 -60.00 -9.87 -6.62
N ILE A 129 -61.03 -10.70 -6.35
CA ILE A 129 -61.33 -11.92 -7.10
C ILE A 129 -61.56 -11.62 -8.58
N ASP A 130 -62.42 -10.65 -8.89
CA ASP A 130 -62.76 -10.28 -10.26
C ASP A 130 -61.56 -9.68 -11.00
N THR A 131 -60.74 -8.88 -10.31
CA THR A 131 -59.49 -8.35 -10.88
C THR A 131 -58.55 -9.49 -11.21
N PHE A 132 -58.28 -10.40 -10.27
CA PHE A 132 -57.41 -11.57 -10.49
C PHE A 132 -57.88 -12.41 -11.69
N ARG A 133 -59.17 -12.77 -11.75
CA ARG A 133 -59.74 -13.55 -12.86
C ARG A 133 -59.53 -12.87 -14.20
N ARG A 134 -59.84 -11.57 -14.29
CA ARG A 134 -59.69 -10.80 -15.53
C ARG A 134 -58.23 -10.72 -15.98
N ARG A 135 -57.29 -10.46 -15.08
CA ARG A 135 -55.86 -10.35 -15.39
C ARG A 135 -55.27 -11.70 -15.80
N ARG A 136 -55.60 -12.78 -15.08
CA ARG A 136 -55.17 -14.16 -15.40
C ARG A 136 -55.68 -14.62 -16.76
N ALA A 137 -56.92 -14.27 -17.11
CA ALA A 137 -57.49 -14.59 -18.42
C ALA A 137 -56.84 -13.80 -19.57
N ARG A 138 -56.46 -12.53 -19.34
CA ARG A 138 -55.79 -11.69 -20.35
C ARG A 138 -54.34 -12.07 -20.60
N HIS A 139 -53.63 -12.53 -19.56
CA HIS A 139 -52.19 -12.86 -19.63
C HIS A 139 -51.92 -14.31 -19.25
N PRO A 140 -52.31 -15.28 -20.09
CA PRO A 140 -52.12 -16.71 -19.80
C PRO A 140 -50.65 -17.09 -19.60
N SER A 141 -49.71 -16.41 -20.27
CA SER A 141 -48.26 -16.58 -20.08
C SER A 141 -47.77 -16.20 -18.66
N LEU A 142 -48.56 -15.41 -17.93
CA LEU A 142 -48.27 -14.95 -16.57
C LEU A 142 -49.10 -15.69 -15.50
N ALA A 143 -49.87 -16.72 -15.88
CA ALA A 143 -50.77 -17.41 -14.95
C ALA A 143 -50.05 -17.90 -13.69
N CYS A 144 -48.88 -18.55 -13.81
CA CYS A 144 -48.12 -19.02 -12.65
C CYS A 144 -47.64 -17.87 -11.73
N LEU A 145 -47.23 -16.74 -12.31
CA LEU A 145 -46.80 -15.56 -11.54
C LEU A 145 -47.99 -14.93 -10.80
N LEU A 146 -49.12 -14.78 -11.50
CA LEU A 146 -50.36 -14.26 -10.92
C LEU A 146 -50.87 -15.19 -9.80
N ASP A 147 -50.80 -16.51 -10.01
CA ASP A 147 -51.18 -17.51 -9.00
C ASP A 147 -50.30 -17.37 -7.75
N ALA A 148 -48.98 -17.26 -7.92
CA ALA A 148 -48.05 -17.04 -6.80
C ALA A 148 -48.33 -15.72 -6.05
N ILE A 149 -48.56 -14.61 -6.78
CA ILE A 149 -48.93 -13.32 -6.20
C ILE A 149 -50.26 -13.42 -5.44
N ALA A 150 -51.24 -14.15 -5.97
CA ALA A 150 -52.52 -14.34 -5.31
C ALA A 150 -52.38 -15.03 -3.95
N PHE A 151 -51.59 -16.11 -3.89
CA PHE A 151 -51.25 -16.77 -2.62
C PHE A 151 -50.48 -15.84 -1.68
N LEU A 152 -49.54 -15.05 -2.18
CA LEU A 152 -48.73 -14.14 -1.36
C LEU A 152 -49.52 -12.97 -0.78
N GLU A 153 -50.41 -12.36 -1.56
CA GLU A 153 -51.36 -11.37 -1.07
C GLU A 153 -52.31 -12.00 -0.05
N PHE A 154 -52.83 -13.20 -0.34
CA PHE A 154 -53.73 -13.92 0.56
C PHE A 154 -53.07 -14.32 1.89
N THR A 155 -51.77 -14.58 1.89
CA THR A 155 -50.98 -14.97 3.06
C THR A 155 -50.23 -13.82 3.74
N GLY A 156 -50.18 -12.66 3.08
CA GLY A 156 -49.59 -11.41 3.57
C GLY A 156 -50.32 -10.85 4.79
N ARG A 157 -49.71 -9.91 5.49
CA ARG A 157 -50.27 -9.31 6.72
C ARG A 157 -51.16 -8.09 6.45
N ARG A 158 -51.08 -7.53 5.24
CA ARG A 158 -52.00 -6.52 4.72
C ARG A 158 -53.28 -7.17 4.20
N ARG A 159 -54.37 -6.41 4.12
CA ARG A 159 -55.59 -6.86 3.43
C ARG A 159 -55.28 -7.09 1.94
N CYS A 160 -55.91 -8.08 1.31
CA CYS A 160 -55.75 -8.31 -0.12
C CYS A 160 -56.20 -7.07 -0.92
N ASP A 161 -55.29 -6.45 -1.65
CA ASP A 161 -55.58 -5.31 -2.53
C ASP A 161 -55.23 -5.62 -4.01
N THR A 162 -55.61 -4.72 -4.92
CA THR A 162 -55.36 -4.91 -6.36
C THR A 162 -54.01 -4.34 -6.81
N ALA A 163 -53.21 -3.72 -5.95
CA ALA A 163 -52.03 -2.97 -6.35
C ALA A 163 -50.96 -3.87 -7.01
N ALA A 164 -50.70 -5.05 -6.44
CA ALA A 164 -49.78 -6.02 -7.05
C ALA A 164 -50.30 -6.51 -8.42
N LEU A 165 -51.61 -6.77 -8.54
CA LEU A 165 -52.24 -7.23 -9.78
C LEU A 165 -52.26 -6.14 -10.85
N ASP A 166 -52.50 -4.89 -10.46
CA ASP A 166 -52.48 -3.73 -11.36
C ASP A 166 -51.06 -3.44 -11.84
N TRP A 167 -50.05 -3.61 -10.98
CA TRP A 167 -48.65 -3.51 -11.36
C TRP A 167 -48.24 -4.59 -12.38
N VAL A 168 -48.71 -5.84 -12.20
CA VAL A 168 -48.46 -6.91 -13.17
C VAL A 168 -49.10 -6.59 -14.51
N GLU A 169 -50.31 -6.01 -14.54
CA GLU A 169 -50.94 -5.57 -15.79
C GLU A 169 -50.10 -4.51 -16.49
N GLU A 170 -49.68 -3.47 -15.76
CA GLU A 170 -48.90 -2.35 -16.30
C GLU A 170 -47.61 -2.84 -16.97
N HIS A 171 -47.00 -3.90 -16.43
CA HIS A 171 -45.73 -4.45 -16.90
C HIS A 171 -45.88 -5.80 -17.63
N ALA A 172 -47.09 -6.21 -18.01
CA ALA A 172 -47.38 -7.57 -18.46
C ALA A 172 -46.57 -8.01 -19.68
N ALA A 173 -46.32 -7.10 -20.63
CA ALA A 173 -45.53 -7.38 -21.83
C ALA A 173 -44.07 -7.74 -21.47
N VAL A 174 -43.45 -6.96 -20.59
CA VAL A 174 -42.06 -7.12 -20.16
C VAL A 174 -41.92 -8.36 -19.25
N LEU A 175 -42.87 -8.54 -18.33
CA LEU A 175 -42.91 -9.74 -17.47
C LEU A 175 -43.09 -11.03 -18.29
N SER A 176 -43.92 -11.00 -19.33
CA SER A 176 -44.13 -12.18 -20.20
C SER A 176 -42.86 -12.57 -20.96
N GLN A 177 -42.08 -11.59 -21.41
CA GLN A 177 -40.77 -11.83 -22.02
C GLN A 177 -39.74 -12.34 -20.99
N MET A 178 -39.83 -11.84 -19.75
CA MET A 178 -38.95 -12.27 -18.68
C MET A 178 -39.22 -13.72 -18.27
N THR A 179 -40.49 -14.17 -18.22
CA THR A 179 -40.84 -15.53 -17.79
C THR A 179 -40.74 -16.59 -18.89
N SER A 180 -40.47 -16.24 -20.16
CA SER A 180 -40.60 -17.13 -21.32
C SER A 180 -39.45 -18.13 -21.57
N GLY A 181 -38.56 -18.42 -20.61
CA GLY A 181 -37.35 -19.22 -20.89
C GLY A 181 -36.86 -20.21 -19.83
N SER A 182 -37.28 -20.08 -18.56
CA SER A 182 -36.83 -20.98 -17.47
C SER A 182 -37.57 -20.73 -16.15
N ASP A 183 -37.71 -21.76 -15.31
CA ASP A 183 -38.38 -21.69 -13.99
C ASP A 183 -37.79 -20.63 -13.04
N HIS A 184 -36.48 -20.38 -13.13
CA HIS A 184 -35.76 -19.43 -12.26
C HIS A 184 -36.07 -17.96 -12.57
N LEU A 185 -36.67 -17.66 -13.73
CA LEU A 185 -37.07 -16.30 -14.10
C LEU A 185 -38.43 -15.92 -13.48
N TYR A 186 -39.25 -16.89 -13.09
CA TYR A 186 -40.47 -16.63 -12.32
C TYR A 186 -40.14 -16.10 -10.92
N ASP A 187 -39.15 -16.69 -10.24
CA ASP A 187 -38.66 -16.20 -8.95
C ASP A 187 -38.19 -14.73 -9.06
N LEU A 188 -37.53 -14.38 -10.17
CA LEU A 188 -37.05 -13.03 -10.40
C LEU A 188 -38.20 -12.04 -10.60
N ALA A 189 -39.21 -12.41 -11.41
CA ALA A 189 -40.42 -11.61 -11.60
C ALA A 189 -41.15 -11.36 -10.28
N LEU A 190 -41.27 -12.41 -9.48
CA LEU A 190 -41.90 -12.33 -8.18
C LEU A 190 -41.08 -11.48 -7.19
N THR A 191 -39.75 -11.58 -7.25
CA THR A 191 -38.84 -10.75 -6.44
C THR A 191 -39.02 -9.27 -6.76
N VAL A 192 -39.05 -8.90 -8.05
CA VAL A 192 -39.26 -7.50 -8.46
C VAL A 192 -40.64 -7.01 -8.02
N CYS A 193 -41.68 -7.82 -8.19
CA CYS A 193 -43.02 -7.49 -7.71
C CYS A 193 -43.07 -7.28 -6.18
N THR A 194 -42.35 -8.10 -5.42
CA THR A 194 -42.22 -7.98 -3.96
C THR A 194 -41.51 -6.67 -3.56
N LEU A 195 -40.52 -6.25 -4.35
CA LEU A 195 -39.70 -5.08 -4.08
C LEU A 195 -40.25 -3.79 -4.70
N ARG A 196 -41.36 -3.83 -5.46
CA ARG A 196 -41.87 -2.71 -6.26
C ARG A 196 -42.00 -1.38 -5.49
N ASP A 197 -42.47 -1.43 -4.24
CA ASP A 197 -42.67 -0.22 -3.40
C ASP A 197 -41.35 0.30 -2.78
N ASP A 198 -40.31 -0.53 -2.74
CA ASP A 198 -38.99 -0.21 -2.20
C ASP A 198 -37.96 0.06 -3.32
N LEU A 199 -38.28 -0.24 -4.58
CA LEU A 199 -37.46 0.08 -5.75
C LEU A 199 -37.65 1.55 -6.14
N ASP A 200 -36.56 2.18 -6.52
CA ASP A 200 -36.59 3.54 -7.05
C ASP A 200 -37.36 3.56 -8.39
N ALA A 201 -38.27 4.51 -8.56
CA ALA A 201 -39.15 4.56 -9.73
C ALA A 201 -38.35 4.72 -11.04
N ASP A 202 -37.24 5.46 -11.00
CA ASP A 202 -36.37 5.67 -12.16
C ASP A 202 -35.55 4.42 -12.50
N LEU A 203 -35.39 3.50 -11.55
CA LEU A 203 -34.68 2.23 -11.74
C LEU A 203 -35.61 1.10 -12.19
N LEU A 204 -36.85 1.07 -11.72
CA LEU A 204 -37.76 -0.07 -11.86
C LEU A 204 -37.99 -0.46 -13.32
N ARG A 205 -38.35 0.51 -14.16
CA ARG A 205 -38.66 0.26 -15.57
C ARG A 205 -37.42 -0.16 -16.38
N PRO A 206 -36.29 0.57 -16.34
CA PRO A 206 -35.06 0.15 -17.02
C PRO A 206 -34.57 -1.23 -16.59
N LEU A 207 -34.70 -1.54 -15.30
CA LEU A 207 -34.35 -2.85 -14.75
C LEU A 207 -35.22 -3.96 -15.35
N LEU A 208 -36.54 -3.78 -15.39
CA LEU A 208 -37.45 -4.74 -15.99
C LEU A 208 -37.16 -4.95 -17.48
N GLU A 209 -36.93 -3.86 -18.22
CA GLU A 209 -36.58 -3.92 -19.64
C GLU A 209 -35.23 -4.64 -19.87
N ALA A 210 -34.22 -4.38 -19.02
CA ALA A 210 -32.94 -5.07 -19.06
C ALA A 210 -33.07 -6.58 -18.78
N LEU A 211 -33.88 -6.96 -17.79
CA LEU A 211 -34.09 -8.35 -17.41
C LEU A 211 -34.99 -9.11 -18.39
N ALA A 212 -35.84 -8.43 -19.15
CA ALA A 212 -36.63 -9.06 -20.22
C ALA A 212 -35.82 -9.28 -21.50
N GLU A 213 -34.83 -8.44 -21.77
CA GLU A 213 -34.00 -8.50 -22.98
C GLU A 213 -33.12 -9.77 -23.00
N PRO A 214 -33.32 -10.71 -23.94
CA PRO A 214 -32.58 -11.98 -23.97
C PRO A 214 -31.07 -11.81 -24.14
N SER A 215 -30.64 -10.80 -24.90
CA SER A 215 -29.22 -10.50 -25.15
C SER A 215 -28.52 -10.01 -23.88
N VAL A 216 -29.23 -9.27 -23.02
CA VAL A 216 -28.72 -8.83 -21.71
C VAL A 216 -28.73 -9.99 -20.72
N ARG A 217 -29.81 -10.78 -20.65
CA ARG A 217 -29.89 -11.93 -19.73
C ARG A 217 -28.76 -12.94 -19.89
N SER A 218 -28.32 -13.17 -21.12
CA SER A 218 -27.24 -14.11 -21.46
C SER A 218 -25.86 -13.46 -21.50
N ALA A 219 -25.77 -12.16 -21.24
CA ALA A 219 -24.50 -11.45 -21.21
C ALA A 219 -23.73 -11.86 -19.93
N PRO A 220 -22.47 -12.31 -20.05
CA PRO A 220 -21.65 -12.62 -18.89
C PRO A 220 -21.43 -11.35 -18.08
N SER A 221 -21.48 -11.43 -16.76
CA SER A 221 -21.45 -10.28 -15.85
C SER A 221 -20.09 -9.59 -15.80
N SER A 222 -19.04 -10.37 -15.93
CA SER A 222 -17.65 -9.92 -15.96
C SER A 222 -17.04 -10.26 -17.33
N ASP A 223 -16.19 -9.37 -17.82
CA ASP A 223 -15.25 -9.68 -18.88
C ASP A 223 -15.88 -10.08 -20.24
N ILE A 224 -16.91 -9.34 -20.70
CA ILE A 224 -17.58 -9.59 -22.00
C ILE A 224 -16.58 -9.61 -23.18
N GLY A 225 -15.47 -8.88 -23.06
CA GLY A 225 -14.40 -8.83 -24.07
C GLY A 225 -13.44 -10.02 -24.02
N LYS A 226 -13.33 -10.73 -22.90
CA LYS A 226 -12.32 -11.79 -22.71
C LYS A 226 -12.32 -12.82 -23.82
N HIS A 227 -13.52 -13.28 -24.17
CA HIS A 227 -13.67 -14.32 -25.18
C HIS A 227 -13.23 -13.83 -26.56
N ALA A 228 -13.53 -12.56 -26.87
CA ALA A 228 -13.05 -11.92 -28.10
C ALA A 228 -11.53 -11.69 -28.07
N GLU A 229 -10.95 -11.34 -26.92
CA GLU A 229 -9.50 -11.19 -26.72
C GLU A 229 -8.77 -12.54 -26.86
N GLU A 230 -9.29 -13.60 -26.24
CA GLU A 230 -8.77 -14.97 -26.37
C GLU A 230 -8.87 -15.44 -27.83
N LEU A 231 -9.99 -15.21 -28.51
CA LEU A 231 -10.14 -15.49 -29.93
C LEU A 231 -9.16 -14.68 -30.80
N ALA A 232 -8.95 -13.40 -30.49
CA ALA A 232 -8.03 -12.53 -31.21
C ALA A 232 -6.57 -12.99 -31.02
N ALA A 233 -6.19 -13.40 -29.81
CA ALA A 233 -4.87 -13.95 -29.51
C ALA A 233 -4.61 -15.25 -30.29
N GLU A 234 -5.58 -16.16 -30.32
CA GLU A 234 -5.48 -17.39 -31.11
C GLU A 234 -5.46 -17.12 -32.62
N PHE A 235 -6.13 -16.06 -33.07
CA PHE A 235 -6.04 -15.64 -34.46
C PHE A 235 -4.66 -15.06 -34.81
N GLN A 236 -4.00 -14.34 -33.89
CA GLN A 236 -2.62 -13.90 -34.09
C GLN A 236 -1.65 -15.08 -34.21
N LYS A 237 -1.83 -16.13 -33.40
CA LYS A 237 -1.08 -17.40 -33.54
C LYS A 237 -1.30 -18.03 -34.92
N ALA A 238 -2.55 -18.09 -35.36
CA ALA A 238 -2.89 -18.59 -36.69
C ALA A 238 -2.24 -17.80 -37.83
N LEU A 239 -2.08 -16.48 -37.68
CA LEU A 239 -1.36 -15.62 -38.65
C LEU A 239 0.16 -15.81 -38.62
N ALA A 240 0.71 -16.30 -37.51
CA ALA A 240 2.13 -16.59 -37.33
C ALA A 240 2.51 -18.02 -37.74
N ASP A 241 1.58 -18.79 -38.33
CA ASP A 241 1.71 -20.23 -38.59
C ASP A 241 2.01 -21.06 -37.32
N GLU A 242 1.62 -20.55 -36.14
CA GLU A 242 1.73 -21.26 -34.87
C GLU A 242 0.51 -22.16 -34.62
N ALA A 243 0.67 -23.17 -33.77
CA ALA A 243 -0.44 -23.99 -33.31
C ALA A 243 -1.43 -23.15 -32.50
N TYR A 244 -2.70 -23.18 -32.88
CA TYR A 244 -3.78 -22.43 -32.23
C TYR A 244 -5.00 -23.32 -31.99
N CYS A 245 -5.87 -22.90 -31.08
CA CYS A 245 -7.15 -23.54 -30.79
C CYS A 245 -8.27 -22.49 -30.77
N VAL A 246 -9.52 -22.92 -31.02
CA VAL A 246 -10.67 -22.01 -30.86
C VAL A 246 -11.19 -22.21 -29.44
N PRO A 247 -10.98 -21.24 -28.52
CA PRO A 247 -11.42 -21.38 -27.14
C PRO A 247 -12.94 -21.59 -27.09
N GLU A 248 -13.36 -22.51 -26.24
CA GLU A 248 -14.76 -22.63 -25.87
C GLU A 248 -15.14 -21.47 -24.96
N ARG A 249 -16.40 -21.03 -25.06
CA ARG A 249 -16.87 -19.94 -24.21
C ARG A 249 -17.00 -20.49 -22.79
N THR A 250 -16.19 -19.98 -21.87
CA THR A 250 -16.32 -20.34 -20.44
C THR A 250 -17.68 -19.89 -19.94
N GLN A 251 -18.40 -20.76 -19.22
CA GLN A 251 -19.63 -20.37 -18.54
C GLN A 251 -19.28 -19.40 -17.41
N GLN A 252 -19.55 -18.12 -17.65
CA GLN A 252 -19.44 -17.06 -16.65
C GLN A 252 -20.83 -16.73 -16.12
N PRO A 253 -20.96 -16.30 -14.85
CA PRO A 253 -22.22 -15.82 -14.33
C PRO A 253 -22.74 -14.69 -15.22
N THR A 254 -24.06 -14.58 -15.38
CA THR A 254 -24.65 -13.54 -16.23
C THR A 254 -25.00 -12.29 -15.44
N ILE A 255 -25.13 -11.15 -16.11
CA ILE A 255 -25.60 -9.93 -15.45
C ILE A 255 -27.01 -10.12 -14.85
N ALA A 256 -27.85 -10.95 -15.46
CA ALA A 256 -29.16 -11.31 -14.89
C ALA A 256 -29.04 -12.13 -13.60
N GLU A 257 -28.03 -13.00 -13.49
CA GLU A 257 -27.73 -13.71 -12.24
C GLU A 257 -27.26 -12.74 -11.15
N ASP A 258 -26.42 -11.75 -11.48
CA ASP A 258 -26.04 -10.73 -10.48
C ASP A 258 -27.23 -9.90 -10.01
N TRP A 259 -28.07 -9.45 -10.95
CA TRP A 259 -29.31 -8.75 -10.61
C TRP A 259 -30.21 -9.61 -9.75
N ARG A 260 -30.34 -10.90 -10.07
CA ARG A 260 -31.07 -11.86 -9.23
C ARG A 260 -30.46 -11.95 -7.84
N HIS A 261 -29.15 -12.10 -7.72
CA HIS A 261 -28.45 -12.16 -6.43
C HIS A 261 -28.65 -10.86 -5.64
N PHE A 262 -28.52 -9.70 -6.28
CA PHE A 262 -28.76 -8.40 -5.68
C PHE A 262 -30.20 -8.28 -5.17
N LEU A 263 -31.20 -8.54 -6.00
CA LEU A 263 -32.61 -8.44 -5.64
C LEU A 263 -33.00 -9.44 -4.55
N LEU A 264 -32.48 -10.66 -4.59
CA LEU A 264 -32.66 -11.63 -3.50
C LEU A 264 -31.97 -11.18 -2.20
N HIS A 265 -30.84 -10.47 -2.29
CA HIS A 265 -30.22 -9.84 -1.13
C HIS A 265 -31.08 -8.70 -0.59
N GLN A 266 -31.70 -7.90 -1.46
CA GLN A 266 -32.64 -6.84 -1.05
C GLN A 266 -33.79 -7.40 -0.20
N LEU A 267 -34.32 -8.58 -0.51
CA LEU A 267 -35.34 -9.25 0.31
C LEU A 267 -34.89 -9.54 1.75
N ARG A 268 -33.58 -9.56 2.04
CA ARG A 268 -33.02 -9.76 3.39
C ARG A 268 -32.85 -8.45 4.17
N LEU A 269 -33.12 -7.31 3.56
CA LEU A 269 -32.88 -6.00 4.14
C LEU A 269 -34.16 -5.37 4.70
N THR A 270 -34.00 -4.42 5.62
CA THR A 270 -35.12 -3.60 6.09
C THR A 270 -35.64 -2.71 4.95
N SER A 271 -36.93 -2.34 4.91
CA SER A 271 -37.46 -1.40 3.88
C SER A 271 -36.73 -0.05 3.84
N LYS A 272 -36.10 0.38 4.94
CA LYS A 272 -35.26 1.58 4.93
C LYS A 272 -33.95 1.34 4.17
N SER A 273 -33.27 0.24 4.46
CA SER A 273 -32.05 -0.17 3.76
C SER A 273 -32.33 -0.41 2.28
N ARG A 274 -33.41 -1.14 1.95
CA ARG A 274 -33.84 -1.41 0.58
C ARG A 274 -33.96 -0.13 -0.23
N ARG A 275 -34.83 0.79 0.21
CA ARG A 275 -35.03 2.09 -0.45
C ARG A 275 -33.74 2.88 -0.63
N LEU A 276 -32.88 2.93 0.38
CA LEU A 276 -31.61 3.64 0.24
C LEU A 276 -30.65 2.96 -0.74
N SER A 277 -30.55 1.62 -0.73
CA SER A 277 -29.69 0.91 -1.68
C SER A 277 -30.22 0.99 -3.11
N THR A 278 -31.54 0.97 -3.31
CA THR A 278 -32.16 1.07 -4.63
C THR A 278 -32.10 2.50 -5.17
N THR A 279 -32.30 3.51 -4.32
CA THR A 279 -32.05 4.92 -4.67
C THR A 279 -30.59 5.13 -5.05
N LEU A 280 -29.63 4.64 -4.25
CA LEU A 280 -28.21 4.75 -4.60
C LEU A 280 -27.91 4.07 -5.94
N LEU A 281 -28.45 2.87 -6.17
CA LEU A 281 -28.29 2.17 -7.43
C LEU A 281 -28.88 2.95 -8.61
N GLY A 282 -30.06 3.57 -8.44
CA GLY A 282 -30.68 4.44 -9.44
C GLY A 282 -29.88 5.71 -9.74
N ARG A 283 -29.11 6.23 -8.76
CA ARG A 283 -28.17 7.35 -8.96
C ARG A 283 -26.91 6.97 -9.71
N LEU A 284 -26.47 5.72 -9.58
CA LEU A 284 -25.23 5.21 -10.17
C LEU A 284 -25.43 4.60 -11.57
N VAL A 285 -26.55 3.90 -11.79
CA VAL A 285 -26.82 3.17 -13.04
C VAL A 285 -27.72 4.01 -13.94
N SER A 286 -27.40 4.12 -15.24
CA SER A 286 -28.19 4.90 -16.20
C SER A 286 -29.48 4.22 -16.63
N VAL A 287 -30.50 5.02 -16.97
CA VAL A 287 -31.77 4.57 -17.59
C VAL A 287 -31.51 3.92 -18.95
N ASP A 288 -30.44 4.31 -19.64
CA ASP A 288 -30.06 3.80 -20.96
C ASP A 288 -29.17 2.54 -20.93
N VAL A 289 -28.93 1.94 -19.76
CA VAL A 289 -28.04 0.77 -19.66
C VAL A 289 -28.48 -0.37 -20.59
N THR A 290 -29.78 -0.59 -20.76
CA THR A 290 -30.29 -1.61 -21.69
C THR A 290 -29.93 -1.32 -23.15
N SER A 291 -30.06 -0.07 -23.61
CA SER A 291 -29.77 0.29 -25.00
C SER A 291 -28.27 0.22 -25.29
N VAL A 292 -27.45 0.64 -24.32
CA VAL A 292 -25.98 0.55 -24.37
C VAL A 292 -25.51 -0.91 -24.36
N LEU A 293 -25.97 -1.72 -23.40
CA LEU A 293 -25.70 -3.17 -23.33
C LEU A 293 -26.10 -3.87 -24.63
N ARG A 294 -27.29 -3.60 -25.16
CA ARG A 294 -27.76 -4.23 -26.41
C ARG A 294 -26.88 -3.87 -27.61
N ARG A 295 -26.63 -2.57 -27.82
CA ARG A 295 -25.83 -2.08 -28.96
C ARG A 295 -24.42 -2.66 -28.94
N ASP A 296 -23.78 -2.67 -27.78
CA ASP A 296 -22.37 -3.02 -27.67
C ASP A 296 -22.17 -4.55 -27.56
N ARG A 297 -23.12 -5.27 -26.97
CA ARG A 297 -23.17 -6.74 -27.06
C ARG A 297 -23.23 -7.21 -28.50
N ARG A 298 -24.10 -6.58 -29.31
CA ARG A 298 -24.20 -6.88 -30.74
C ARG A 298 -22.86 -6.68 -31.46
N LYS A 299 -22.14 -5.59 -31.16
CA LYS A 299 -20.80 -5.36 -31.73
C LYS A 299 -19.81 -6.46 -31.34
N ILE A 300 -19.80 -6.87 -30.06
CA ILE A 300 -18.90 -7.93 -29.58
C ILE A 300 -19.26 -9.27 -30.21
N GLU A 301 -20.54 -9.61 -30.35
CA GLU A 301 -20.98 -10.84 -31.02
C GLU A 301 -20.67 -10.82 -32.52
N GLU A 302 -20.82 -9.68 -33.19
CA GLU A 302 -20.42 -9.48 -34.58
C GLU A 302 -18.90 -9.69 -34.75
N GLU A 303 -18.09 -9.15 -33.84
CA GLU A 303 -16.63 -9.33 -33.81
C GLU A 303 -16.20 -10.75 -33.47
N GLU A 304 -16.76 -11.39 -32.43
CA GLU A 304 -16.52 -12.79 -32.10
C GLU A 304 -16.87 -13.70 -33.29
N SER A 305 -18.01 -13.44 -33.95
CA SER A 305 -18.44 -14.18 -35.15
C SER A 305 -17.47 -13.97 -36.31
N ARG A 306 -16.97 -12.74 -36.50
CA ARG A 306 -15.95 -12.40 -37.49
C ARG A 306 -14.66 -13.16 -37.23
N ILE A 307 -14.11 -13.10 -36.02
CA ILE A 307 -12.86 -13.78 -35.66
C ILE A 307 -13.01 -15.30 -35.77
N ARG A 308 -14.12 -15.89 -35.29
CA ARG A 308 -14.38 -17.32 -35.43
C ARG A 308 -14.44 -17.75 -36.91
N ARG A 309 -15.02 -16.93 -37.78
CA ARG A 309 -15.03 -17.19 -39.23
C ARG A 309 -13.61 -17.17 -39.80
N LEU A 310 -12.79 -16.20 -39.40
CA LEU A 310 -11.39 -16.10 -39.83
C LEU A 310 -10.54 -17.28 -39.35
N LEU A 311 -10.68 -17.68 -38.08
CA LEU A 311 -10.03 -18.88 -37.51
C LEU A 311 -10.42 -20.17 -38.25
N ARG A 312 -11.69 -20.30 -38.68
CA ARG A 312 -12.14 -21.44 -39.51
C ARG A 312 -11.53 -21.41 -40.92
N LEU A 313 -11.39 -20.23 -41.52
CA LEU A 313 -10.75 -20.08 -42.82
C LEU A 313 -9.25 -20.42 -42.76
N ALA A 314 -8.56 -19.97 -41.70
CA ALA A 314 -7.18 -20.32 -41.41
C ALA A 314 -7.02 -21.85 -41.27
N ARG A 315 -7.92 -22.50 -40.52
CA ARG A 315 -7.87 -23.95 -40.26
C ARG A 315 -7.96 -24.78 -41.53
N ASN A 316 -8.67 -24.25 -42.53
CA ASN A 316 -8.89 -24.91 -43.82
C ASN A 316 -7.83 -24.54 -44.86
N GLY A 317 -6.78 -23.81 -44.50
CA GLY A 317 -5.75 -23.34 -45.44
C GLY A 317 -6.26 -22.35 -46.50
N ARG A 318 -7.43 -21.71 -46.25
CA ARG A 318 -8.10 -20.82 -47.20
C ARG A 318 -7.87 -19.34 -46.91
N LEU A 319 -7.00 -19.01 -45.95
CA LEU A 319 -6.64 -17.63 -45.66
C LEU A 319 -5.72 -17.12 -46.79
N ALA A 320 -6.23 -16.25 -47.65
CA ALA A 320 -5.45 -15.72 -48.78
C ALA A 320 -4.31 -14.80 -48.28
N LYS A 321 -3.22 -14.66 -49.05
CA LYS A 321 -2.05 -13.86 -48.64
C LYS A 321 -2.24 -12.31 -48.53
N PRO A 322 -3.28 -11.63 -49.06
CA PRO A 322 -3.38 -10.17 -48.91
C PRO A 322 -4.17 -9.73 -47.65
N PHE A 323 -3.92 -10.34 -46.48
CA PHE A 323 -4.60 -9.97 -45.21
C PHE A 323 -3.89 -8.87 -44.40
N LYS A 324 -2.89 -8.20 -44.98
CA LYS A 324 -2.18 -7.07 -44.33
C LYS A 324 -3.10 -5.93 -43.88
N VAL A 325 -4.24 -5.72 -44.55
CA VAL A 325 -5.21 -4.65 -44.21
C VAL A 325 -6.02 -4.97 -42.95
N GLU A 326 -6.33 -6.25 -42.69
CA GLU A 326 -7.08 -6.64 -41.48
C GLU A 326 -6.19 -6.78 -40.24
N ARG A 327 -4.87 -6.96 -40.40
CA ARG A 327 -3.94 -7.01 -39.26
C ARG A 327 -4.00 -5.73 -38.42
N THR A 328 -4.14 -4.57 -39.07
CA THR A 328 -4.30 -3.25 -38.43
C THR A 328 -5.66 -3.09 -37.75
N THR A 329 -6.71 -3.65 -38.35
CA THR A 329 -8.08 -3.61 -37.80
C THR A 329 -8.22 -4.52 -36.57
N LEU A 330 -7.52 -5.66 -36.54
CA LEU A 330 -7.54 -6.62 -35.44
C LEU A 330 -6.63 -6.24 -34.28
N SER A 331 -5.53 -5.50 -34.53
CA SER A 331 -4.75 -4.87 -33.46
C SER A 331 -5.52 -3.81 -32.68
N GLY A 332 -6.66 -3.34 -33.21
CA GLY A 332 -7.57 -2.43 -32.50
C GLY A 332 -8.53 -3.11 -31.51
N ILE A 333 -8.64 -4.45 -31.51
CA ILE A 333 -9.57 -5.17 -30.63
C ILE A 333 -9.12 -5.17 -29.16
N PRO A 334 -7.83 -5.40 -28.82
CA PRO A 334 -7.33 -5.24 -27.46
C PRO A 334 -7.28 -3.79 -26.99
N ALA A 335 -7.22 -2.83 -27.93
CA ALA A 335 -7.18 -1.39 -27.65
C ALA A 335 -8.57 -0.74 -27.58
N MET A 336 -9.66 -1.50 -27.81
CA MET A 336 -11.00 -1.06 -27.43
C MET A 336 -11.15 -1.23 -25.92
N GLU A 337 -10.45 -0.39 -25.16
CA GLU A 337 -10.81 -0.01 -23.79
C GLU A 337 -12.17 0.67 -23.85
N ASN A 338 -13.20 -0.15 -24.06
CA ASN A 338 -14.53 0.35 -24.32
C ASN A 338 -15.04 0.92 -22.99
N PRO A 339 -15.44 2.20 -22.92
CA PRO A 339 -16.13 2.78 -21.75
C PRO A 339 -17.27 1.87 -21.25
N PHE A 340 -17.80 1.04 -22.14
CA PHE A 340 -18.72 -0.05 -21.91
C PHE A 340 -18.24 -1.17 -20.96
N ARG A 341 -17.02 -1.70 -21.16
CA ARG A 341 -16.46 -2.77 -20.31
C ARG A 341 -16.42 -2.28 -18.87
N ARG A 342 -15.96 -1.04 -18.68
CA ARG A 342 -16.00 -0.36 -17.39
C ARG A 342 -17.42 -0.11 -16.91
N LEU A 343 -18.35 0.35 -17.75
CA LEU A 343 -19.74 0.57 -17.33
C LEU A 343 -20.38 -0.71 -16.77
N GLN A 344 -20.14 -1.84 -17.43
CA GLN A 344 -20.67 -3.12 -16.98
C GLN A 344 -19.93 -3.68 -15.77
N GLU A 345 -18.60 -3.73 -15.79
CA GLU A 345 -17.79 -4.14 -14.64
C GLU A 345 -18.13 -3.30 -13.42
N ASN A 346 -18.29 -1.98 -13.59
CA ASN A 346 -18.69 -1.08 -12.53
C ASN A 346 -20.16 -1.28 -12.12
N SER A 347 -21.06 -1.72 -13.02
CA SER A 347 -22.44 -2.04 -12.67
C SER A 347 -22.52 -3.34 -11.86
N HIS A 348 -21.82 -4.39 -12.30
CA HIS A 348 -21.62 -5.63 -11.55
C HIS A 348 -21.03 -5.34 -10.16
N PHE A 349 -19.97 -4.52 -10.15
CA PHE A 349 -19.36 -4.02 -8.93
C PHE A 349 -20.38 -3.28 -8.06
N ALA A 350 -21.11 -2.30 -8.61
CA ALA A 350 -22.10 -1.55 -7.85
C ALA A 350 -23.13 -2.47 -7.18
N LEU A 351 -23.64 -3.48 -7.88
CA LEU A 351 -24.56 -4.47 -7.31
C LEU A 351 -23.94 -5.18 -6.09
N ILE A 352 -22.73 -5.71 -6.22
CA ILE A 352 -22.02 -6.42 -5.15
C ILE A 352 -21.73 -5.49 -3.96
N HIS A 353 -21.19 -4.30 -4.24
CA HIS A 353 -20.70 -3.40 -3.21
C HIS A 353 -21.85 -2.68 -2.49
N ILE A 354 -22.90 -2.26 -3.21
CA ILE A 354 -24.12 -1.75 -2.59
C ILE A 354 -24.73 -2.83 -1.69
N ALA A 355 -24.81 -4.08 -2.15
CA ALA A 355 -25.28 -5.20 -1.32
C ALA A 355 -24.43 -5.35 -0.04
N ALA A 356 -23.10 -5.24 -0.14
CA ALA A 356 -22.19 -5.33 0.99
C ALA A 356 -22.36 -4.20 2.02
N ILE A 357 -22.73 -2.98 1.58
CA ILE A 357 -22.95 -1.83 2.48
C ILE A 357 -24.42 -1.62 2.84
N ALA A 358 -25.34 -2.47 2.37
CA ALA A 358 -26.77 -2.17 2.43
C ALA A 358 -27.34 -2.14 3.87
N GLU A 359 -26.68 -2.82 4.80
CA GLU A 359 -27.03 -2.80 6.23
C GLU A 359 -26.52 -1.52 6.93
N ASP A 360 -25.53 -0.83 6.34
CA ASP A 360 -24.95 0.40 6.86
C ASP A 360 -25.69 1.64 6.32
N VAL A 361 -26.85 1.90 6.91
CA VAL A 361 -27.72 3.04 6.56
C VAL A 361 -26.98 4.39 6.57
N PRO A 362 -26.12 4.73 7.55
CA PRO A 362 -25.30 5.94 7.48
C PRO A 362 -24.41 6.01 6.23
N HIS A 363 -23.77 4.90 5.85
CA HIS A 363 -22.90 4.85 4.67
C HIS A 363 -23.68 5.06 3.37
N LEU A 364 -24.82 4.38 3.21
CA LEU A 364 -25.71 4.58 2.06
C LEU A 364 -26.14 6.04 1.92
N ARG A 365 -26.51 6.70 3.02
CA ARG A 365 -26.92 8.11 3.01
C ARG A 365 -25.78 9.05 2.62
N GLN A 366 -24.56 8.77 3.06
CA GLN A 366 -23.39 9.55 2.68
C GLN A 366 -23.12 9.43 1.18
N TRP A 367 -23.21 8.22 0.63
CA TRP A 367 -23.07 7.99 -0.80
C TRP A 367 -24.15 8.70 -1.61
N ILE A 368 -25.42 8.59 -1.22
CA ILE A 368 -26.52 9.30 -1.91
C ILE A 368 -26.27 10.82 -1.90
N ALA A 369 -25.94 11.39 -0.74
CA ALA A 369 -25.65 12.82 -0.62
C ALA A 369 -24.43 13.25 -1.45
N PHE A 370 -23.41 12.40 -1.57
CA PHE A 370 -22.27 12.64 -2.44
C PHE A 370 -22.66 12.61 -3.92
N THR A 371 -23.39 11.59 -4.36
CA THR A 371 -23.83 11.46 -5.75
C THR A 371 -24.78 12.57 -6.17
N ASP A 372 -25.63 13.05 -5.25
CA ASP A 372 -26.54 14.19 -5.50
C ASP A 372 -25.78 15.52 -5.68
N CYS A 373 -24.50 15.60 -5.26
CA CYS A 373 -23.66 16.77 -5.53
C CYS A 373 -23.03 16.77 -6.94
N LEU A 374 -22.96 15.60 -7.60
CA LEU A 374 -22.35 15.45 -8.92
C LEU A 374 -23.37 15.79 -10.02
N PRO A 375 -22.95 16.17 -11.24
CA PRO A 375 -23.87 16.39 -12.36
C PRO A 375 -24.73 15.16 -12.69
N ASP A 376 -26.01 15.37 -13.01
CA ASP A 376 -26.99 14.31 -13.29
C ASP A 376 -26.77 13.62 -14.65
N ASP A 377 -26.22 14.35 -15.61
CA ASP A 377 -25.86 13.89 -16.95
C ASP A 377 -24.65 12.96 -16.97
N ASP A 378 -23.94 12.83 -15.85
CA ASP A 378 -22.69 12.08 -15.77
C ASP A 378 -22.72 10.91 -14.78
N ARG A 379 -23.66 9.99 -15.04
CA ARG A 379 -23.78 8.74 -14.26
C ARG A 379 -22.54 7.85 -14.39
N SER A 380 -21.79 7.96 -15.49
CA SER A 380 -20.55 7.19 -15.70
C SER A 380 -19.46 7.54 -14.68
N LEU A 381 -19.29 8.85 -14.40
CA LEU A 381 -18.41 9.36 -13.38
C LEU A 381 -18.85 8.93 -11.98
N ARG A 382 -20.16 9.07 -11.67
CA ARG A 382 -20.72 8.65 -10.38
C ARG A 382 -20.42 7.18 -10.09
N LEU A 383 -20.67 6.32 -11.08
CA LEU A 383 -20.45 4.88 -11.00
C LEU A 383 -18.95 4.54 -10.86
N GLY A 384 -18.08 5.16 -11.66
CA GLY A 384 -16.64 4.91 -11.58
C GLY A 384 -16.01 5.42 -10.29
N LEU A 385 -16.45 6.57 -9.76
CA LEU A 385 -16.03 7.07 -8.45
C LEU A 385 -16.48 6.13 -7.32
N PHE A 386 -17.73 5.68 -7.36
CA PHE A 386 -18.23 4.69 -6.40
C PHE A 386 -17.40 3.41 -6.45
N ALA A 387 -17.13 2.90 -7.65
CA ALA A 387 -16.37 1.68 -7.85
C ALA A 387 -14.94 1.79 -7.32
N ALA A 388 -14.23 2.86 -7.69
CA ALA A 388 -12.87 3.09 -7.24
C ALA A 388 -12.78 3.27 -5.71
N TRP A 389 -13.73 4.02 -5.13
CA TRP A 389 -13.72 4.33 -3.71
C TRP A 389 -14.04 3.12 -2.84
N GLU A 390 -15.04 2.31 -3.20
CA GLU A 390 -15.38 1.10 -2.46
C GLU A 390 -14.33 -0.01 -2.66
N THR A 391 -13.63 -0.03 -3.81
CA THR A 391 -12.46 -0.91 -4.02
C THR A 391 -11.34 -0.54 -3.06
N ALA A 392 -10.97 0.74 -3.01
CA ALA A 392 -9.97 1.26 -2.07
C ALA A 392 -10.38 0.96 -0.62
N ARG A 393 -11.65 1.19 -0.28
CA ARG A 393 -12.20 0.87 1.04
C ARG A 393 -11.99 -0.60 1.39
N LEU A 394 -12.36 -1.54 0.54
CA LEU A 394 -12.24 -2.96 0.88
C LEU A 394 -10.81 -3.46 1.00
N ARG A 395 -9.88 -2.88 0.24
CA ARG A 395 -8.45 -3.15 0.42
C ARG A 395 -7.96 -2.64 1.77
N LEU A 396 -8.36 -1.42 2.13
CA LEU A 396 -7.94 -0.73 3.35
C LEU A 396 -8.75 -1.14 4.59
N VAL A 397 -9.92 -1.77 4.47
CA VAL A 397 -10.78 -2.22 5.60
C VAL A 397 -10.07 -3.24 6.50
N ARG A 398 -8.95 -3.83 6.04
CA ARG A 398 -8.00 -4.54 6.91
C ARG A 398 -7.47 -3.66 8.06
N MET A 399 -7.58 -2.34 7.94
CA MET A 399 -7.29 -1.32 8.94
C MET A 399 -8.59 -0.55 9.28
N ALA A 400 -9.22 -0.84 10.42
CA ALA A 400 -10.48 -0.20 10.84
C ALA A 400 -10.42 1.35 10.90
N SER A 401 -9.22 1.93 11.01
CA SER A 401 -8.98 3.37 10.91
C SER A 401 -9.22 3.94 9.51
N ALA A 402 -8.93 3.17 8.45
CA ALA A 402 -9.03 3.64 7.08
C ALA A 402 -10.47 3.77 6.58
N ASP A 403 -11.36 2.81 6.92
CA ASP A 403 -12.80 2.91 6.62
C ASP A 403 -13.43 4.18 7.23
N ARG A 404 -13.04 4.50 8.47
CA ARG A 404 -13.46 5.73 9.14
C ARG A 404 -12.92 6.97 8.44
N GLY A 405 -11.68 6.94 7.96
CA GLY A 405 -11.05 8.01 7.19
C GLY A 405 -11.79 8.30 5.88
N LEU A 406 -12.05 7.26 5.10
CA LEU A 406 -12.84 7.30 3.87
C LEU A 406 -14.20 7.96 4.06
N ARG A 407 -14.95 7.55 5.08
CA ARG A 407 -16.26 8.15 5.38
C ARG A 407 -16.15 9.62 5.77
N GLN A 408 -15.08 10.00 6.47
CA GLN A 408 -14.85 11.40 6.85
C GLN A 408 -14.48 12.25 5.64
N ALA A 409 -13.61 11.76 4.75
CA ALA A 409 -13.25 12.42 3.51
C ALA A 409 -14.48 12.64 2.63
N LEU A 410 -15.28 11.58 2.41
CA LEU A 410 -16.54 11.66 1.66
C LEU A 410 -17.48 12.71 2.28
N ALA A 411 -17.63 12.72 3.61
CA ALA A 411 -18.46 13.69 4.31
C ALA A 411 -17.93 15.14 4.25
N GLN A 412 -16.62 15.36 4.13
CA GLN A 412 -16.08 16.72 3.90
C GLN A 412 -16.29 17.16 2.45
N LEU A 413 -16.10 16.27 1.48
CA LEU A 413 -16.38 16.53 0.07
C LEU A 413 -17.85 16.88 -0.17
N CYS A 414 -18.78 16.10 0.38
CA CYS A 414 -20.21 16.42 0.32
C CYS A 414 -20.50 17.84 0.82
N ARG A 415 -19.95 18.22 1.98
CA ARG A 415 -20.15 19.57 2.53
C ARG A 415 -19.60 20.67 1.64
N LEU A 416 -18.41 20.45 1.07
CA LEU A 416 -17.79 21.40 0.16
C LEU A 416 -18.65 21.57 -1.10
N PHE A 417 -19.04 20.47 -1.75
CA PHE A 417 -19.79 20.51 -3.00
C PHE A 417 -21.22 20.98 -2.83
N SER A 418 -21.90 20.62 -1.74
CA SER A 418 -23.21 21.18 -1.42
C SER A 418 -23.18 22.71 -1.25
N ARG A 419 -22.04 23.28 -0.83
CA ARG A 419 -21.88 24.73 -0.63
C ARG A 419 -21.39 25.47 -1.88
N ARG A 420 -20.44 24.89 -2.64
CA ARG A 420 -19.74 25.57 -3.74
C ARG A 420 -20.06 25.01 -5.13
N GLY A 421 -20.83 23.93 -5.22
CA GLY A 421 -20.91 23.10 -6.43
C GLY A 421 -19.61 22.35 -6.69
N VAL A 422 -19.61 21.45 -7.68
CA VAL A 422 -18.41 20.72 -8.10
C VAL A 422 -17.68 21.55 -9.17
N HIS A 423 -16.42 21.89 -8.91
CA HIS A 423 -15.64 22.69 -9.86
C HIS A 423 -15.33 21.91 -11.14
N PRO A 424 -15.41 22.52 -12.36
CA PRO A 424 -15.14 21.82 -13.61
C PRO A 424 -13.74 21.19 -13.72
N ALA A 425 -12.73 21.78 -13.06
CA ALA A 425 -11.39 21.19 -13.03
C ALA A 425 -11.36 19.84 -12.29
N LEU A 426 -12.15 19.69 -11.22
CA LEU A 426 -12.27 18.42 -10.49
C LEU A 426 -13.00 17.37 -11.31
N LEU A 427 -14.06 17.77 -12.04
CA LEU A 427 -14.75 16.87 -12.95
C LEU A 427 -13.81 16.37 -14.05
N ARG A 428 -13.09 17.27 -14.73
CA ARG A 428 -12.09 16.88 -15.75
C ARG A 428 -11.04 15.93 -15.18
N HIS A 429 -10.55 16.22 -13.98
CA HIS A 429 -9.59 15.38 -13.29
C HIS A 429 -10.14 13.98 -13.02
N TRP A 430 -11.33 13.87 -12.43
CA TRP A 430 -11.94 12.57 -12.15
C TRP A 430 -12.35 11.80 -13.41
N HIS A 431 -12.74 12.50 -14.48
CA HIS A 431 -12.94 11.86 -15.79
C HIS A 431 -11.66 11.28 -16.35
N ALA A 432 -10.58 12.07 -16.39
CA ALA A 432 -9.28 11.60 -16.85
C ALA A 432 -8.81 10.39 -16.02
N TYR A 433 -9.05 10.45 -14.72
CA TYR A 433 -8.76 9.38 -13.77
C TYR A 433 -9.58 8.10 -14.04
N ILE A 434 -10.92 8.18 -14.17
CA ILE A 434 -11.75 7.01 -14.50
C ILE A 434 -11.41 6.47 -15.88
N ALA A 435 -10.99 7.35 -16.80
CA ALA A 435 -10.57 6.97 -18.14
C ALA A 435 -9.19 6.29 -18.16
N SER A 436 -8.29 6.59 -17.21
CA SER A 436 -6.96 5.98 -17.16
C SER A 436 -7.03 4.48 -16.85
N THR A 437 -6.43 3.65 -17.70
CA THR A 437 -6.35 2.18 -17.49
C THR A 437 -5.25 1.74 -16.55
N ASP A 438 -4.42 2.69 -16.11
CA ASP A 438 -3.39 2.41 -15.15
C ASP A 438 -3.98 2.14 -13.77
N ARG A 439 -3.33 1.23 -13.01
CA ARG A 439 -3.69 0.93 -11.61
C ARG A 439 -3.64 2.16 -10.70
N HIS A 440 -3.12 3.28 -11.20
CA HIS A 440 -3.12 4.61 -10.58
C HIS A 440 -4.50 5.17 -10.27
N ALA A 441 -5.58 4.59 -10.82
CA ALA A 441 -6.91 4.92 -10.32
C ALA A 441 -6.98 4.62 -8.79
N GLU A 442 -6.48 3.48 -8.34
CA GLU A 442 -6.54 3.16 -6.91
C GLU A 442 -5.71 4.13 -6.07
N ASP A 443 -4.59 4.60 -6.62
CA ASP A 443 -3.66 5.50 -5.95
C ASP A 443 -4.24 6.88 -5.67
N ALA A 444 -5.20 7.44 -6.42
CA ALA A 444 -5.69 8.79 -6.07
C ALA A 444 -6.62 8.75 -4.85
N VAL A 445 -7.61 7.85 -4.80
CA VAL A 445 -8.44 7.69 -3.59
C VAL A 445 -7.58 7.23 -2.42
N ILE A 446 -6.61 6.32 -2.65
CA ILE A 446 -5.67 5.88 -1.62
C ILE A 446 -4.73 7.01 -1.19
N SER A 447 -4.19 7.83 -2.08
CA SER A 447 -3.32 8.97 -1.76
C SER A 447 -4.09 10.09 -1.06
N LEU A 448 -5.39 10.25 -1.35
CA LEU A 448 -6.28 11.09 -0.56
C LEU A 448 -6.45 10.60 0.89
N LEU A 449 -6.05 9.36 1.21
CA LEU A 449 -6.20 8.71 2.50
C LEU A 449 -4.88 8.35 3.17
N ASP A 450 -3.78 8.29 2.42
CA ASP A 450 -2.48 7.86 2.91
C ASP A 450 -1.82 8.92 3.79
N ALA A 451 -2.23 10.18 3.63
CA ALA A 451 -1.90 11.25 4.56
C ALA A 451 -2.67 11.09 5.88
N GLY A 452 -2.01 10.48 6.85
CA GLY A 452 -2.30 10.71 8.25
C GLY A 452 -3.53 9.96 8.72
N TYR A 453 -3.45 8.63 8.71
CA TYR A 453 -4.36 7.79 9.47
C TYR A 453 -4.37 8.31 10.92
N HIS A 454 -5.53 8.79 11.39
CA HIS A 454 -6.00 8.93 12.79
C HIS A 454 -6.53 10.31 13.22
N GLU A 455 -6.28 11.43 12.52
CA GLU A 455 -6.73 12.76 12.99
C GLU A 455 -7.89 13.37 12.18
N ARG A 456 -9.04 13.60 12.84
CA ARG A 456 -10.23 14.25 12.24
C ARG A 456 -9.94 15.62 11.61
N ASN A 457 -8.89 16.31 12.06
CA ASN A 457 -8.53 17.64 11.55
C ASN A 457 -7.88 17.57 10.17
N VAL A 458 -7.22 16.46 9.81
CA VAL A 458 -6.55 16.30 8.52
C VAL A 458 -7.56 16.38 7.37
N TYR A 459 -8.64 15.60 7.39
CA TYR A 459 -9.66 15.64 6.33
C TYR A 459 -10.35 17.01 6.20
N ARG A 460 -10.51 17.73 7.33
CA ARG A 460 -11.08 19.08 7.31
C ARG A 460 -10.12 20.07 6.66
N ASN A 461 -8.85 20.04 7.04
CA ASN A 461 -7.82 20.91 6.48
C ASN A 461 -7.57 20.58 5.00
N TRP A 462 -7.63 19.30 4.63
CA TRP A 462 -7.58 18.85 3.26
C TRP A 462 -8.73 19.41 2.41
N ALA A 463 -9.97 19.35 2.88
CA ALA A 463 -11.10 19.93 2.15
C ALA A 463 -11.01 21.47 2.05
N ARG A 464 -10.48 22.14 3.09
CA ARG A 464 -10.19 23.59 3.05
C ARG A 464 -9.08 23.92 2.07
N LEU A 465 -8.05 23.08 1.98
CA LEU A 465 -6.94 23.24 1.05
C LEU A 465 -7.40 23.05 -0.39
N LEU A 466 -8.22 22.02 -0.63
CA LEU A 466 -8.87 21.79 -1.92
C LEU A 466 -9.74 23.00 -2.31
N GLU A 467 -10.52 23.52 -1.37
CA GLU A 467 -11.33 24.72 -1.58
C GLU A 467 -10.46 25.92 -1.97
N ALA A 468 -9.43 26.23 -1.18
CA ALA A 468 -8.54 27.36 -1.45
C ALA A 468 -7.79 27.21 -2.79
N ALA A 469 -7.20 26.04 -3.05
CA ALA A 469 -6.41 25.81 -4.24
C ALA A 469 -7.25 25.82 -5.53
N VAL A 470 -8.41 25.17 -5.53
CA VAL A 470 -9.23 24.98 -6.73
C VAL A 470 -10.23 26.11 -6.94
N TYR A 471 -10.92 26.54 -5.88
CA TYR A 471 -12.00 27.52 -6.01
C TYR A 471 -11.48 28.96 -5.85
N ASP A 472 -10.54 29.20 -4.93
CA ASP A 472 -10.06 30.57 -4.68
C ASP A 472 -8.90 30.94 -5.61
N HIS A 473 -8.00 29.99 -5.91
CA HIS A 473 -6.86 30.19 -6.81
C HIS A 473 -7.07 29.68 -8.24
N GLY A 474 -8.14 28.94 -8.53
CA GLY A 474 -8.44 28.45 -9.89
C GLY A 474 -7.48 27.36 -10.38
N SER A 475 -6.75 26.70 -9.47
CA SER A 475 -5.70 25.74 -9.85
C SER A 475 -6.29 24.48 -10.48
N SER A 476 -5.67 24.01 -11.56
CA SER A 476 -5.96 22.71 -12.16
C SER A 476 -5.04 21.66 -11.53
N LEU A 477 -5.59 20.77 -10.71
CA LEU A 477 -4.80 19.73 -10.05
C LEU A 477 -4.66 18.52 -10.99
N GLY A 478 -3.42 18.21 -11.39
CA GLY A 478 -3.11 16.94 -12.06
C GLY A 478 -3.17 15.73 -11.11
N PRO A 479 -3.24 14.48 -11.61
CA PRO A 479 -3.30 13.24 -10.80
C PRO A 479 -2.29 13.17 -9.64
N LYS A 480 -1.00 13.39 -9.92
CA LYS A 480 0.06 13.33 -8.91
C LYS A 480 0.02 14.47 -7.89
N LEU A 481 -0.34 15.69 -8.32
CA LEU A 481 -0.45 16.82 -7.40
C LEU A 481 -1.66 16.68 -6.47
N SER A 482 -2.79 16.16 -6.98
CA SER A 482 -3.95 15.78 -6.14
C SER A 482 -3.57 14.77 -5.07
N SER A 483 -2.69 13.82 -5.42
CA SER A 483 -2.17 12.80 -4.49
C SER A 483 -1.27 13.40 -3.40
N SER A 484 -0.67 14.57 -3.64
CA SER A 484 0.19 15.26 -2.68
C SER A 484 -0.58 16.16 -1.70
N LEU A 485 -1.89 16.41 -1.92
CA LEU A 485 -2.70 17.30 -1.07
C LEU A 485 -2.64 16.93 0.42
N GLY A 486 -2.59 15.64 0.70
CA GLY A 486 -2.44 15.14 2.05
C GLY A 486 -1.07 15.49 2.67
N GLU A 487 0.00 15.29 1.91
CA GLU A 487 1.37 15.69 2.27
C GLU A 487 1.46 17.20 2.58
N PHE A 488 0.77 18.06 1.81
CA PHE A 488 0.69 19.49 2.09
C PHE A 488 0.02 19.81 3.43
N VAL A 489 -1.08 19.12 3.76
CA VAL A 489 -1.80 19.30 5.03
C VAL A 489 -0.94 18.85 6.22
N GLU A 490 -0.12 17.82 6.04
CA GLU A 490 0.81 17.36 7.08
C GLU A 490 2.07 18.21 7.20
N ALA A 491 2.50 18.82 6.09
CA ALA A 491 3.66 19.69 6.06
C ALA A 491 3.41 21.03 6.77
N THR A 492 2.18 21.57 6.69
CA THR A 492 1.83 22.85 7.31
C THR A 492 0.37 22.96 7.76
N ALA A 493 0.14 23.64 8.89
CA ALA A 493 -1.20 24.00 9.35
C ALA A 493 -1.77 25.24 8.64
N ASP A 494 -0.93 26.01 7.93
CA ASP A 494 -1.35 27.18 7.16
C ASP A 494 -1.87 26.77 5.78
N VAL A 495 -3.19 26.62 5.70
CA VAL A 495 -3.91 26.26 4.47
C VAL A 495 -3.70 27.30 3.36
N GLY A 496 -3.59 28.59 3.71
CA GLY A 496 -3.42 29.65 2.71
C GLY A 496 -2.04 29.59 2.05
N LEU A 497 -0.99 29.34 2.85
CA LEU A 497 0.36 29.13 2.34
C LEU A 497 0.44 27.88 1.46
N ALA A 498 -0.12 26.75 1.92
CA ALA A 498 -0.16 25.52 1.13
C ALA A 498 -0.92 25.71 -0.20
N ALA A 499 -2.02 26.46 -0.20
CA ALA A 499 -2.80 26.74 -1.41
C ALA A 499 -2.01 27.56 -2.44
N ARG A 500 -1.25 28.57 -2.00
CA ARG A 500 -0.37 29.36 -2.89
C ARG A 500 0.76 28.52 -3.46
N LEU A 501 1.35 27.65 -2.65
CA LEU A 501 2.37 26.70 -3.10
C LEU A 501 1.81 25.72 -4.15
N ILE A 502 0.63 25.15 -3.91
CA ILE A 502 -0.05 24.30 -4.90
C ILE A 502 -0.35 25.08 -6.17
N ALA A 503 -0.83 26.33 -6.08
CA ALA A 503 -1.12 27.16 -7.24
C ALA A 503 0.14 27.43 -8.08
N ALA A 504 1.28 27.68 -7.43
CA ALA A 504 2.57 27.85 -8.11
C ALA A 504 3.02 26.55 -8.81
N LEU A 505 2.80 25.39 -8.17
CA LEU A 505 3.20 24.09 -8.71
C LEU A 505 2.21 23.51 -9.73
N ALA A 506 0.95 23.96 -9.75
CA ALA A 506 -0.10 23.45 -10.64
C ALA A 506 0.20 23.69 -12.13
N ALA A 507 1.10 24.63 -12.46
CA ALA A 507 1.59 24.81 -13.82
C ALA A 507 2.48 23.65 -14.32
N ARG A 508 3.01 22.82 -13.42
CA ARG A 508 3.73 21.59 -13.74
C ARG A 508 2.73 20.44 -13.73
N GLU A 509 2.24 20.06 -14.91
CA GLU A 509 1.41 18.87 -15.02
C GLU A 509 2.24 17.64 -14.60
N ASP A 510 1.74 16.90 -13.61
CA ASP A 510 2.19 15.54 -13.25
C ASP A 510 3.48 15.38 -12.41
N ALA A 511 3.58 16.08 -11.27
CA ALA A 511 4.59 15.82 -10.23
C ALA A 511 3.96 15.43 -8.87
N TYR A 512 4.56 14.46 -8.19
CA TYR A 512 4.24 14.07 -6.80
C TYR A 512 5.29 14.67 -5.89
N TYR A 513 4.87 15.16 -4.73
CA TYR A 513 5.74 15.81 -3.75
C TYR A 513 5.53 15.22 -2.38
N SER A 514 6.60 14.72 -1.77
CA SER A 514 6.61 14.19 -0.42
C SER A 514 6.46 15.31 0.62
N ARG A 515 5.90 14.98 1.79
CA ARG A 515 5.85 15.90 2.94
C ARG A 515 7.20 16.52 3.27
N THR A 516 8.29 15.76 3.17
CA THR A 516 9.64 16.23 3.47
C THR A 516 10.11 17.30 2.48
N GLU A 517 9.86 17.14 1.18
CA GLU A 517 10.21 18.15 0.18
C GLU A 517 9.38 19.43 0.38
N ILE A 518 8.08 19.26 0.67
CA ILE A 518 7.19 20.39 0.95
C ILE A 518 7.67 21.14 2.21
N GLN A 519 8.01 20.43 3.28
CA GLN A 519 8.55 21.04 4.50
C GLN A 519 9.88 21.76 4.25
N ALA A 520 10.76 21.19 3.44
CA ALA A 520 12.02 21.81 3.05
C ALA A 520 11.80 23.14 2.32
N VAL A 521 10.89 23.19 1.34
CA VAL A 521 10.57 24.43 0.63
C VAL A 521 9.92 25.45 1.55
N LEU A 522 8.93 25.05 2.35
CA LEU A 522 8.28 25.95 3.30
C LEU A 522 9.23 26.50 4.37
N ALA A 523 10.28 25.74 4.72
CA ALA A 523 11.26 26.16 5.71
C ALA A 523 12.21 27.24 5.19
N VAL A 524 12.48 27.28 3.88
CA VAL A 524 13.51 28.15 3.29
C VAL A 524 12.96 29.25 2.39
N ALA A 525 11.84 29.02 1.71
CA ALA A 525 11.26 29.97 0.78
C ALA A 525 10.86 31.27 1.50
N ASN A 526 11.28 32.42 0.93
CA ASN A 526 10.88 33.74 1.40
C ASN A 526 9.81 34.38 0.52
N GLU A 527 9.72 33.97 -0.75
CA GLU A 527 8.78 34.50 -1.74
C GLU A 527 8.09 33.37 -2.51
N ASP A 528 6.81 33.54 -2.83
CA ASP A 528 6.02 32.52 -3.53
C ASP A 528 6.58 32.20 -4.95
N SER A 529 7.23 33.18 -5.58
CA SER A 529 7.89 33.04 -6.90
C SER A 529 9.03 32.00 -6.90
N ASN A 530 9.61 31.70 -5.74
CA ASN A 530 10.74 30.80 -5.59
C ASN A 530 10.33 29.36 -5.27
N PHE A 531 9.05 29.09 -4.99
CA PHE A 531 8.57 27.76 -4.68
C PHE A 531 8.91 26.72 -5.77
N VAL A 532 8.65 27.06 -7.04
CA VAL A 532 8.89 26.15 -8.17
C VAL A 532 10.39 25.84 -8.35
N PRO A 533 11.30 26.84 -8.46
CA PRO A 533 12.74 26.58 -8.54
C PRO A 533 13.30 25.77 -7.36
N LEU A 534 12.79 26.00 -6.15
CA LEU A 534 13.21 25.27 -4.97
C LEU A 534 12.78 23.80 -5.03
N MET A 535 11.52 23.53 -5.37
CA MET A 535 11.04 22.15 -5.55
C MET A 535 11.85 21.43 -6.63
N GLN A 536 12.13 22.07 -7.77
CA GLN A 536 12.97 21.50 -8.83
C GLN A 536 14.38 21.17 -8.36
N THR A 537 14.97 22.00 -7.49
CA THR A 537 16.29 21.72 -6.93
C THR A 537 16.25 20.49 -6.05
N LEU A 538 15.26 20.39 -5.16
CA LEU A 538 15.13 19.28 -4.22
C LEU A 538 14.81 17.95 -4.92
N GLU A 539 13.98 17.97 -5.96
CA GLU A 539 13.70 16.80 -6.80
C GLU A 539 14.98 16.24 -7.45
N ASN A 540 15.93 17.12 -7.81
CA ASN A 540 17.20 16.73 -8.44
C ASN A 540 18.30 16.38 -7.43
N ASP A 541 18.15 16.77 -6.16
CA ASP A 541 19.18 16.59 -5.13
C ASP A 541 18.55 16.32 -3.75
N CYS A 542 18.14 15.07 -3.55
CA CYS A 542 17.46 14.63 -2.33
C CYS A 542 18.25 14.90 -1.03
N GLU A 543 19.59 14.96 -1.09
CA GLU A 543 20.43 15.29 0.07
C GLU A 543 20.18 16.71 0.61
N LEU A 544 19.69 17.62 -0.25
CA LEU A 544 19.37 18.98 0.17
C LEU A 544 18.06 19.10 0.95
N VAL A 545 17.19 18.08 0.93
CA VAL A 545 15.90 18.10 1.65
C VAL A 545 16.13 18.22 3.16
N ASP A 546 16.95 17.33 3.73
CA ASP A 546 17.30 17.34 5.15
C ASP A 546 18.04 18.63 5.56
N ALA A 547 18.93 19.10 4.68
CA ALA A 547 19.67 20.33 4.90
C ALA A 547 18.73 21.55 4.93
N ALA A 548 17.81 21.66 3.98
CA ALA A 548 16.84 22.73 3.89
C ALA A 548 15.93 22.78 5.14
N ILE A 549 15.45 21.63 5.62
CA ILE A 549 14.65 21.54 6.85
C ILE A 549 15.45 22.02 8.06
N ALA A 550 16.67 21.50 8.24
CA ALA A 550 17.54 21.87 9.35
C ALA A 550 17.85 23.37 9.35
N ILE A 551 18.23 23.90 8.19
CA ILE A 551 18.55 25.32 8.02
C ILE A 551 17.32 26.18 8.26
N GLY A 552 16.21 25.91 7.58
CA GLY A 552 15.01 26.74 7.63
C GLY A 552 14.32 26.75 8.99
N LYS A 553 14.38 25.65 9.75
CA LYS A 553 13.85 25.57 11.12
C LYS A 553 14.61 26.44 12.12
N HIS A 554 15.92 26.60 11.93
CA HIS A 554 16.81 27.17 12.93
C HIS A 554 17.36 28.55 12.56
N ILE A 555 17.52 28.86 11.27
CA ILE A 555 17.87 30.21 10.81
C ILE A 555 16.61 31.07 10.75
N ARG A 556 16.47 31.99 11.72
CA ARG A 556 15.38 32.98 11.76
C ARG A 556 15.74 34.32 11.12
N ALA A 557 17.02 34.61 10.91
CA ALA A 557 17.47 35.88 10.35
C ALA A 557 17.01 36.01 8.88
N PRO A 558 16.19 37.02 8.52
CA PRO A 558 15.64 37.16 7.18
C PRO A 558 16.70 37.21 6.07
N ARG A 559 17.84 37.85 6.34
CA ARG A 559 18.95 37.94 5.37
C ARG A 559 19.57 36.56 5.10
N LEU A 560 19.92 35.80 6.14
CA LEU A 560 20.48 34.46 5.97
C LEU A 560 19.52 33.51 5.25
N ARG A 561 18.21 33.58 5.55
CA ARG A 561 17.19 32.82 4.82
C ARG A 561 17.19 33.12 3.32
N ARG A 562 17.25 34.39 2.92
CA ARG A 562 17.35 34.78 1.49
C ARG A 562 18.63 34.32 0.81
N ILE A 563 19.72 34.19 1.57
CA ILE A 563 20.99 33.67 1.03
C ILE A 563 20.86 32.16 0.81
N VAL A 564 20.37 31.43 1.82
CA VAL A 564 20.15 29.97 1.74
C VAL A 564 19.19 29.63 0.59
N GLU A 565 18.08 30.37 0.46
CA GLU A 565 17.13 30.21 -0.63
C GLU A 565 17.80 30.36 -2.00
N ARG A 566 18.58 31.42 -2.22
CA ARG A 566 19.32 31.62 -3.48
C ARG A 566 20.36 30.54 -3.72
N TRP A 567 21.07 30.09 -2.68
CA TRP A 567 22.04 29.01 -2.77
C TRP A 567 21.38 27.68 -3.13
N MET A 568 20.19 27.40 -2.59
CA MET A 568 19.39 26.23 -2.97
C MET A 568 18.99 26.32 -4.44
N ILE A 569 18.40 27.43 -4.88
CA ILE A 569 18.03 27.62 -6.30
C ILE A 569 19.25 27.50 -7.23
N ALA A 570 20.43 27.95 -6.79
CA ALA A 570 21.67 27.84 -7.55
C ALA A 570 22.34 26.45 -7.49
N GLY A 571 21.78 25.49 -6.75
CA GLY A 571 22.36 24.15 -6.58
C GLY A 571 23.70 24.14 -5.82
N ALA A 572 23.91 25.09 -4.90
CA ALA A 572 25.16 25.21 -4.13
C ALA A 572 25.24 24.15 -3.01
N LYS A 573 25.34 22.87 -3.40
CA LYS A 573 25.24 21.71 -2.50
C LYS A 573 26.23 21.74 -1.34
N LYS A 574 27.53 21.87 -1.63
CA LYS A 574 28.60 21.76 -0.61
C LYS A 574 28.44 22.79 0.52
N PRO A 575 28.26 24.10 0.25
CA PRO A 575 28.04 25.08 1.31
C PRO A 575 26.78 24.82 2.15
N LEU A 576 25.68 24.37 1.53
CA LEU A 576 24.42 24.08 2.23
C LEU A 576 24.55 22.88 3.17
N LEU A 577 25.15 21.77 2.70
CA LEU A 577 25.39 20.58 3.52
C LEU A 577 26.32 20.89 4.69
N ARG A 578 27.38 21.67 4.44
CA ARG A 578 28.29 22.14 5.50
C ARG A 578 27.48 22.95 6.52
N LEU A 579 26.62 23.87 6.10
CA LEU A 579 25.85 24.77 6.98
C LEU A 579 24.88 23.98 7.85
N ALA A 580 24.12 23.07 7.24
CA ALA A 580 23.21 22.18 7.94
C ALA A 580 23.95 21.32 8.98
N SER A 581 25.14 20.82 8.65
CA SER A 581 25.94 19.99 9.57
C SER A 581 26.29 20.73 10.86
N TRP A 582 26.69 22.00 10.76
CA TRP A 582 27.03 22.83 11.93
C TRP A 582 25.81 23.26 12.74
N ILE A 583 24.71 23.60 12.07
CA ILE A 583 23.45 23.90 12.74
C ILE A 583 23.00 22.68 13.55
N ASN A 584 23.04 21.49 12.93
CA ASN A 584 22.69 20.25 13.61
C ASN A 584 23.64 19.92 14.76
N ALA A 585 24.94 20.20 14.61
CA ALA A 585 25.90 20.02 15.69
C ALA A 585 25.60 20.93 16.88
N ALA A 586 25.38 22.23 16.64
CA ALA A 586 25.03 23.19 17.68
C ALA A 586 23.72 22.80 18.39
N ILE A 587 22.67 22.46 17.63
CA ILE A 587 21.37 22.02 18.17
C ILE A 587 21.50 20.71 18.95
N GLY A 588 22.28 19.74 18.46
CA GLY A 588 22.52 18.44 19.11
C GLY A 588 23.22 18.57 20.46
N LEU A 589 24.01 19.64 20.63
CA LEU A 589 24.64 20.06 21.88
C LEU A 589 23.74 20.96 22.75
N GLY A 590 22.54 21.32 22.28
CA GLY A 590 21.62 22.22 22.99
C GLY A 590 22.03 23.69 22.97
N LEU A 591 22.91 24.09 22.05
CA LEU A 591 23.40 25.46 21.94
C LEU A 591 22.41 26.36 21.19
N SER A 592 22.41 27.65 21.55
CA SER A 592 21.68 28.67 20.80
C SER A 592 22.51 29.18 19.63
N LEU A 593 21.90 29.27 18.44
CA LEU A 593 22.57 29.82 17.26
C LEU A 593 22.77 31.34 17.38
N PRO A 594 23.81 31.90 16.74
CA PRO A 594 24.05 33.35 16.76
C PRO A 594 22.87 34.13 16.21
N ALA A 595 22.50 35.21 16.89
CA ALA A 595 21.63 36.22 16.33
C ALA A 595 22.39 36.99 15.23
N SER A 596 21.74 37.20 14.08
CA SER A 596 22.27 38.11 13.07
C SER A 596 22.06 39.55 13.54
N SER A 597 23.12 40.37 13.51
CA SER A 597 22.96 41.81 13.74
C SER A 597 22.20 42.44 12.57
N GLU A 598 21.15 43.21 12.87
CA GLU A 598 20.39 43.94 11.86
C GLU A 598 21.06 45.26 11.44
N THR A 599 20.61 45.73 10.28
CA THR A 599 21.19 46.74 9.40
C THR A 599 21.64 48.05 10.06
N GLN A 600 22.91 48.40 9.89
CA GLN A 600 23.44 49.76 10.06
C GLN A 600 23.47 50.53 8.74
N THR A 601 23.48 51.86 8.82
CA THR A 601 23.58 52.82 7.71
C THR A 601 24.84 52.63 6.87
N ALA A 602 24.80 53.09 5.62
CA ALA A 602 25.95 53.02 4.71
C ALA A 602 27.17 53.70 5.36
N PRO A 603 28.36 53.07 5.32
CA PRO A 603 29.54 53.62 5.96
C PRO A 603 30.00 54.90 5.27
N GLY A 604 30.66 55.80 6.00
CA GLY A 604 31.11 57.09 5.46
C GLY A 604 31.94 56.98 4.16
N TRP A 605 32.73 55.92 4.01
CA TRP A 605 33.53 55.67 2.80
C TRP A 605 32.69 55.30 1.57
N ALA A 606 31.45 54.83 1.73
CA ALA A 606 30.58 54.47 0.61
C ALA A 606 30.14 55.69 -0.22
N THR A 607 30.20 56.89 0.38
CA THR A 607 29.85 58.17 -0.28
C THR A 607 30.71 58.48 -1.52
N ARG A 608 31.88 57.84 -1.66
CA ARG A 608 32.74 57.96 -2.86
C ARG A 608 32.20 57.21 -4.09
N TYR A 609 31.20 56.36 -3.91
CA TYR A 609 30.59 55.56 -4.98
C TYR A 609 29.18 56.05 -5.30
N PRO A 610 28.62 55.70 -6.48
CA PRO A 610 27.24 56.02 -6.81
C PRO A 610 26.24 55.52 -5.77
N ILE A 611 25.17 56.29 -5.55
CA ILE A 611 24.16 56.02 -4.51
C ILE A 611 23.46 54.67 -4.70
N GLU A 612 23.36 54.21 -5.95
CA GLU A 612 22.81 52.92 -6.33
C GLU A 612 23.59 51.74 -5.73
N LEU A 613 24.87 51.94 -5.37
CA LEU A 613 25.71 50.93 -4.73
C LEU A 613 25.67 51.00 -3.19
N HIS A 614 25.16 52.08 -2.59
CA HIS A 614 25.31 52.33 -1.15
C HIS A 614 24.66 51.24 -0.29
N GLN A 615 23.50 50.72 -0.70
CA GLN A 615 22.86 49.62 0.01
C GLN A 615 23.72 48.35 -0.02
N ALA A 616 24.26 47.98 -1.18
CA ALA A 616 25.11 46.80 -1.33
C ALA A 616 26.43 46.95 -0.54
N LEU A 617 27.00 48.16 -0.53
CA LEU A 617 28.20 48.47 0.26
C LEU A 617 27.93 48.46 1.77
N GLY A 618 26.76 48.93 2.21
CA GLY A 618 26.32 48.78 3.61
C GLY A 618 26.16 47.31 4.01
N ASN A 619 25.59 46.49 3.11
CA ASN A 619 25.48 45.04 3.31
C ASN A 619 26.86 44.37 3.44
N LEU A 620 27.84 44.80 2.65
CA LEU A 620 29.21 44.29 2.69
C LEU A 620 29.94 44.72 3.97
N GLN A 621 29.75 45.96 4.42
CA GLN A 621 30.34 46.49 5.66
C GLN A 621 29.92 45.69 6.90
N GLN A 622 28.68 45.23 6.94
CA GLN A 622 28.19 44.37 8.02
C GLN A 622 28.81 42.98 7.97
N ALA A 623 29.05 42.47 6.76
CA ALA A 623 29.48 41.10 6.54
C ALA A 623 31.00 40.90 6.61
N VAL A 624 31.82 41.96 6.48
CA VAL A 624 33.29 41.82 6.37
C VAL A 624 34.03 42.93 7.13
N PRO A 625 34.91 42.56 8.08
CA PRO A 625 35.92 43.49 8.60
C PRO A 625 36.82 43.97 7.45
N GLY A 626 36.89 45.28 7.21
CA GLY A 626 37.66 45.82 6.08
C GLY A 626 36.92 45.84 4.73
N ALA A 627 35.57 45.87 4.75
CA ALA A 627 34.73 45.96 3.56
C ALA A 627 35.12 47.03 2.55
N GLU A 628 35.72 48.16 2.98
CA GLU A 628 36.22 49.19 2.08
C GLU A 628 37.25 48.66 1.08
N ALA A 629 38.19 47.83 1.54
CA ALA A 629 39.24 47.26 0.70
C ALA A 629 38.66 46.22 -0.28
N VAL A 630 37.72 45.39 0.20
CA VAL A 630 37.01 44.40 -0.63
C VAL A 630 36.17 45.11 -1.71
N ALA A 631 35.42 46.14 -1.32
CA ALA A 631 34.65 46.98 -2.25
C ALA A 631 35.56 47.65 -3.28
N ALA A 632 36.69 48.23 -2.83
CA ALA A 632 37.68 48.81 -3.73
C ALA A 632 38.22 47.78 -4.73
N GLY A 633 38.48 46.55 -4.31
CA GLY A 633 38.90 45.45 -5.19
C GLY A 633 37.85 45.10 -6.25
N ILE A 634 36.59 44.95 -5.85
CA ILE A 634 35.47 44.62 -6.76
C ILE A 634 35.22 45.76 -7.76
N LEU A 635 35.28 47.01 -7.27
CA LEU A 635 34.94 48.21 -8.02
C LEU A 635 36.13 48.82 -8.78
N ARG A 636 37.36 48.35 -8.56
CA ARG A 636 38.61 48.96 -9.09
C ARG A 636 38.57 49.24 -10.60
N ARG A 637 37.92 48.36 -11.37
CA ARG A 637 37.83 48.48 -12.83
C ARG A 637 36.94 49.63 -13.28
N ASP A 638 35.83 49.84 -12.57
CA ASP A 638 34.78 50.79 -12.94
C ASP A 638 34.93 52.12 -12.16
N PHE A 639 35.49 52.07 -10.95
CA PHE A 639 35.76 53.18 -10.04
C PHE A 639 37.17 53.07 -9.44
N PRO A 640 38.22 53.28 -10.24
CA PRO A 640 39.60 53.23 -9.76
C PRO A 640 39.84 54.33 -8.71
N ASN A 641 40.68 54.03 -7.71
CA ASN A 641 41.06 55.01 -6.71
C ASN A 641 41.92 56.12 -7.35
N PRO A 642 41.52 57.42 -7.27
CA PRO A 642 42.28 58.51 -7.86
C PRO A 642 43.74 58.57 -7.41
N ALA A 643 44.02 58.23 -6.15
CA ALA A 643 45.40 58.20 -5.63
C ALA A 643 46.24 57.08 -6.26
N ASP A 644 45.63 55.94 -6.59
CA ASP A 644 46.34 54.82 -7.25
C ASP A 644 46.64 55.16 -8.70
N LEU A 645 45.68 55.78 -9.40
CA LEU A 645 45.88 56.26 -10.76
C LEU A 645 46.99 57.32 -10.82
N GLN A 646 47.03 58.24 -9.85
CA GLN A 646 48.08 59.25 -9.78
C GLN A 646 49.47 58.63 -9.56
N ARG A 647 49.57 57.63 -8.67
CA ARG A 647 50.84 56.90 -8.44
C ARG A 647 51.30 56.14 -9.67
N GLU A 648 50.39 55.48 -10.39
CA GLU A 648 50.71 54.77 -11.65
C GLU A 648 51.17 55.77 -12.72
N LEU A 649 50.50 56.92 -12.84
CA LEU A 649 50.84 58.00 -13.75
C LEU A 649 52.25 58.55 -13.47
N ASP A 650 52.57 58.82 -12.21
CA ASP A 650 53.89 59.30 -11.80
C ASP A 650 55.00 58.25 -12.04
N ALA A 651 54.69 56.96 -11.86
CA ALA A 651 55.61 55.87 -12.17
C ALA A 651 55.89 55.79 -13.68
N ILE A 652 54.85 55.84 -14.52
CA ILE A 652 54.98 55.81 -15.98
C ILE A 652 55.77 57.03 -16.48
N ARG A 653 55.54 58.22 -15.92
CA ARG A 653 56.33 59.42 -16.24
C ARG A 653 57.82 59.24 -15.95
N ARG A 654 58.16 58.65 -14.79
CA ARG A 654 59.56 58.34 -14.44
C ARG A 654 60.19 57.31 -15.37
N GLU A 655 59.44 56.29 -15.75
CA GLU A 655 59.90 55.23 -16.65
C GLU A 655 60.12 55.76 -18.09
N LEU A 656 59.20 56.60 -18.59
CA LEU A 656 59.37 57.29 -19.87
C LEU A 656 60.55 58.25 -19.89
N ALA A 657 60.86 58.91 -18.76
CA ALA A 657 62.01 59.80 -18.64
C ALA A 657 63.38 59.07 -18.63
N THR A 658 63.40 57.77 -18.32
CA THR A 658 64.64 56.98 -18.14
C THR A 658 64.93 56.03 -19.31
N SER A 659 63.93 55.61 -20.07
CA SER A 659 64.11 54.80 -21.27
C SER A 659 64.48 55.69 -22.46
N ALA A 660 65.75 55.80 -22.86
CA ALA A 660 66.22 56.64 -23.98
C ALA A 660 66.87 55.85 -25.16
N GLY A 661 66.78 54.52 -25.16
CA GLY A 661 67.42 53.66 -26.17
C GLY A 661 66.52 53.29 -27.35
N ALA A 662 67.08 53.24 -28.57
CA ALA A 662 66.38 52.94 -29.82
C ALA A 662 65.72 51.53 -29.87
N ALA A 663 66.16 50.58 -29.02
CA ALA A 663 65.62 49.22 -28.97
C ALA A 663 64.23 49.12 -28.29
N ASP A 664 63.71 50.20 -27.69
CA ASP A 664 62.50 50.14 -26.83
C ASP A 664 61.34 51.04 -27.32
N GLN A 665 61.35 51.46 -28.59
CA GLN A 665 60.31 52.34 -29.17
C GLN A 665 58.88 51.78 -29.00
N ILE A 666 58.70 50.46 -29.14
CA ILE A 666 57.37 49.82 -28.97
C ILE A 666 56.88 49.95 -27.52
N ARG A 667 57.78 49.82 -26.54
CA ARG A 667 57.43 49.96 -25.12
C ARG A 667 57.16 51.41 -24.75
N GLN A 668 57.97 52.36 -25.22
CA GLN A 668 57.71 53.78 -25.05
C GLN A 668 56.34 54.18 -25.60
N GLN A 669 55.99 53.72 -26.81
CA GLN A 669 54.68 54.00 -27.41
C GLN A 669 53.55 53.42 -26.56
N ARG A 670 53.67 52.19 -26.05
CA ARG A 670 52.69 51.59 -25.12
C ARG A 670 52.54 52.37 -23.82
N LEU A 671 53.65 52.82 -23.22
CA LEU A 671 53.65 53.62 -22.00
C LEU A 671 53.04 55.00 -22.23
N GLN A 672 53.31 55.65 -23.38
CA GLN A 672 52.72 56.92 -23.76
C GLN A 672 51.19 56.79 -23.95
N THR A 673 50.74 55.78 -24.68
CA THR A 673 49.30 55.48 -24.82
C THR A 673 48.64 55.18 -23.47
N ARG A 674 49.32 54.45 -22.58
CA ARG A 674 48.81 54.19 -21.22
C ARG A 674 48.74 55.48 -20.40
N LEU A 675 49.75 56.35 -20.46
CA LEU A 675 49.79 57.66 -19.80
C LEU A 675 48.61 58.54 -20.23
N GLU A 676 48.40 58.67 -21.55
CA GLU A 676 47.28 59.44 -22.12
C GLU A 676 45.93 58.90 -21.68
N ASN A 677 45.78 57.57 -21.68
CA ASN A 677 44.56 56.92 -21.20
C ASN A 677 44.33 57.20 -19.70
N LEU A 678 45.34 57.08 -18.85
CA LEU A 678 45.23 57.37 -17.41
C LEU A 678 44.89 58.84 -17.14
N GLN A 679 45.53 59.78 -17.85
CA GLN A 679 45.19 61.20 -17.77
C GLN A 679 43.74 61.47 -18.17
N ARG A 680 43.28 60.83 -19.25
CA ARG A 680 41.88 60.91 -19.69
C ARG A 680 40.92 60.38 -18.62
N TYR A 681 41.20 59.21 -18.04
CA TYR A 681 40.40 58.60 -16.96
C TYR A 681 40.31 59.49 -15.70
N ILE A 682 41.38 60.21 -15.34
CA ILE A 682 41.37 61.15 -14.20
C ILE A 682 40.54 62.39 -14.52
N SER A 683 40.66 62.93 -15.74
CA SER A 683 39.97 64.15 -16.16
C SER A 683 38.47 63.97 -16.45
N LEU A 684 38.05 62.76 -16.85
CA LEU A 684 36.69 62.43 -17.25
C LEU A 684 36.26 61.11 -16.59
N PRO A 685 35.62 61.14 -15.41
CA PRO A 685 35.17 59.94 -14.72
C PRO A 685 34.29 59.10 -15.63
N SER A 686 34.53 57.79 -15.65
CA SER A 686 33.77 56.87 -16.51
C SER A 686 32.30 56.88 -16.12
N THR A 687 31.40 57.19 -17.06
CA THR A 687 29.96 57.06 -16.86
C THR A 687 29.59 55.58 -16.93
N VAL A 688 29.35 54.98 -15.77
CA VAL A 688 28.93 53.58 -15.68
C VAL A 688 27.44 53.50 -15.96
N THR A 689 27.03 52.65 -16.90
CA THR A 689 25.61 52.52 -17.26
C THR A 689 24.78 51.94 -16.09
N PRO A 690 23.47 52.24 -15.99
CA PRO A 690 22.61 51.69 -14.94
C PRO A 690 22.63 50.15 -14.88
N ALA A 691 22.63 49.47 -16.03
CA ALA A 691 22.74 48.01 -16.09
C ALA A 691 24.08 47.49 -15.51
N ARG A 692 25.18 48.22 -15.74
CA ARG A 692 26.48 47.88 -15.16
C ARG A 692 26.51 48.14 -13.65
N LEU A 693 25.92 49.23 -13.17
CA LEU A 693 25.77 49.50 -11.74
C LEU A 693 24.96 48.41 -11.04
N ALA A 694 23.83 47.99 -11.61
CA ALA A 694 23.02 46.88 -11.09
C ALA A 694 23.83 45.57 -11.01
N ASN A 695 24.66 45.28 -12.02
CA ASN A 695 25.55 44.13 -12.00
C ASN A 695 26.66 44.22 -10.93
N LEU A 696 27.22 45.41 -10.70
CA LEU A 696 28.19 45.64 -9.63
C LEU A 696 27.55 45.51 -8.25
N ALA A 697 26.36 46.08 -8.04
CA ALA A 697 25.58 45.92 -6.83
C ALA A 697 25.29 44.44 -6.54
N ARG A 698 24.89 43.68 -7.56
CA ARG A 698 24.69 42.21 -7.46
C ARG A 698 25.98 41.51 -7.01
N LYS A 699 27.13 41.80 -7.65
CA LYS A 699 28.43 41.21 -7.26
C LYS A 699 28.85 41.55 -5.83
N ILE A 700 28.62 42.80 -5.40
CA ILE A 700 28.90 43.23 -4.02
C ILE A 700 28.00 42.48 -3.04
N ASN A 701 26.70 42.40 -3.31
CA ASN A 701 25.77 41.64 -2.48
C ASN A 701 26.15 40.16 -2.43
N GLU A 702 26.46 39.52 -3.57
CA GLU A 702 26.95 38.13 -3.60
C GLU A 702 28.19 37.93 -2.73
N ARG A 703 29.15 38.86 -2.78
CA ARG A 703 30.30 38.80 -1.87
C ARG A 703 29.89 38.96 -0.41
N ALA A 704 29.05 39.93 -0.11
CA ALA A 704 28.56 40.19 1.24
C ALA A 704 27.76 39.01 1.81
N ASP A 705 27.00 38.32 0.96
CA ASP A 705 26.20 37.16 1.33
C ASP A 705 27.08 35.96 1.67
N ASN A 706 28.08 35.67 0.82
CA ASN A 706 29.06 34.61 1.08
C ASN A 706 29.78 34.85 2.40
N GLU A 707 30.19 36.09 2.66
CA GLU A 707 30.89 36.47 3.89
C GLU A 707 29.99 36.41 5.13
N SER A 708 28.72 36.82 5.01
CA SER A 708 27.74 36.69 6.10
C SER A 708 27.56 35.23 6.51
N ILE A 709 27.52 34.33 5.52
CA ILE A 709 27.45 32.89 5.81
C ILE A 709 28.76 32.40 6.41
N GLU A 710 29.94 32.71 5.86
CA GLU A 710 31.21 32.27 6.45
C GLU A 710 31.38 32.78 7.90
N GLN A 711 30.96 34.01 8.21
CA GLN A 711 30.91 34.50 9.59
C GLN A 711 29.97 33.68 10.47
N PHE A 712 28.77 33.38 9.97
CA PHE A 712 27.81 32.53 10.67
C PHE A 712 28.38 31.13 10.91
N PHE A 713 29.08 30.56 9.94
CA PHE A 713 29.83 29.31 10.06
C PHE A 713 30.89 29.40 11.15
N HIS A 714 31.76 30.41 11.10
CA HIS A 714 32.82 30.59 12.08
C HIS A 714 32.25 30.74 13.48
N HIS A 715 31.11 31.41 13.64
CA HIS A 715 30.45 31.50 14.93
C HIS A 715 29.86 30.17 15.39
N CYS A 716 29.15 29.44 14.53
CA CYS A 716 28.64 28.09 14.85
C CYS A 716 29.79 27.14 15.22
N HIS A 717 30.89 27.20 14.47
CA HIS A 717 32.10 26.45 14.72
C HIS A 717 32.73 26.82 16.06
N ALA A 718 32.80 28.11 16.40
CA ALA A 718 33.34 28.58 17.67
C ALA A 718 32.50 28.08 18.86
N ILE A 719 31.17 28.25 18.83
CA ILE A 719 30.31 27.82 19.95
C ILE A 719 30.30 26.30 20.12
N VAL A 720 30.26 25.54 19.01
CA VAL A 720 30.36 24.07 19.06
C VAL A 720 31.73 23.67 19.60
N GLY A 721 32.79 24.33 19.15
CA GLY A 721 34.14 24.12 19.64
C GLY A 721 34.32 24.37 21.13
N ASP A 722 33.76 25.47 21.64
CA ASP A 722 33.82 25.84 23.06
C ASP A 722 33.05 24.85 23.93
N GLU A 723 31.88 24.40 23.48
CA GLU A 723 31.10 23.38 24.17
C GLU A 723 31.82 22.03 24.17
N LEU A 724 32.40 21.63 23.03
CA LEU A 724 33.17 20.39 22.92
C LEU A 724 34.40 20.40 23.84
N ARG A 725 35.09 21.55 23.93
CA ARG A 725 36.19 21.76 24.88
C ARG A 725 35.73 21.67 26.33
N THR A 726 34.62 22.32 26.66
CA THR A 726 34.13 22.44 28.04
C THR A 726 33.58 21.12 28.56
N THR A 727 32.79 20.42 27.76
CA THR A 727 32.04 19.25 28.20
C THR A 727 32.82 17.94 28.04
N TRP A 728 33.75 17.86 27.06
CA TRP A 728 34.50 16.63 26.79
C TRP A 728 36.03 16.78 26.86
N GLY A 729 36.55 17.97 27.18
CA GLY A 729 37.99 18.18 27.33
C GLY A 729 38.80 17.99 26.04
N VAL A 730 38.17 18.14 24.87
CA VAL A 730 38.86 18.03 23.57
C VAL A 730 39.90 19.14 23.48
N GLY A 731 41.20 18.80 23.45
CA GLY A 731 42.30 19.77 23.47
C GLY A 731 42.48 20.56 22.16
N GLN A 732 43.74 20.88 21.79
CA GLN A 732 44.09 21.69 20.61
C GLN A 732 43.69 21.07 19.25
N SER A 733 43.18 19.83 19.23
CA SER A 733 42.84 19.09 18.01
C SER A 733 41.41 19.38 17.47
N LEU A 734 40.82 20.52 17.86
CA LEU A 734 39.48 20.87 17.42
C LEU A 734 39.41 21.02 15.89
N ASP A 735 40.35 21.71 15.25
CA ASP A 735 40.35 21.87 13.79
C ASP A 735 40.45 20.52 13.06
N ALA A 736 41.12 19.52 13.65
CA ALA A 736 41.20 18.16 13.11
C ALA A 736 39.88 17.38 13.25
N LEU A 737 39.15 17.58 14.35
CA LEU A 737 37.80 17.03 14.55
C LEU A 737 36.80 17.63 13.56
N LEU A 738 37.00 18.90 13.23
CA LEU A 738 36.10 19.68 12.41
C LEU A 738 36.49 19.67 10.92
N ALA A 739 37.58 19.00 10.56
CA ALA A 739 37.98 18.75 9.19
C ALA A 739 37.24 17.53 8.59
N PRO A 740 36.91 17.54 7.29
CA PRO A 740 36.37 16.37 6.62
C PRO A 740 37.29 15.15 6.73
N PRO A 741 36.76 13.93 6.94
CA PRO A 741 35.32 13.58 7.01
C PRO A 741 34.72 13.61 8.44
N ARG A 742 35.45 14.09 9.45
CA ARG A 742 35.03 14.00 10.86
C ARG A 742 33.90 14.95 11.23
N ASP A 743 33.75 16.06 10.51
CA ASP A 743 32.61 16.98 10.64
C ASP A 743 31.26 16.29 10.35
N GLN A 744 31.21 15.48 9.29
CA GLN A 744 30.04 14.68 8.94
C GLN A 744 29.72 13.63 10.03
N LEU A 745 30.76 12.95 10.54
CA LEU A 745 30.62 11.98 11.63
C LEU A 745 30.09 12.63 12.91
N LEU A 746 30.68 13.78 13.30
CA LEU A 746 30.25 14.54 14.47
C LEU A 746 28.77 14.90 14.36
N SER A 747 28.34 15.42 13.20
CA SER A 747 26.93 15.75 12.95
C SER A 747 26.02 14.52 13.07
N GLY A 748 26.40 13.39 12.46
CA GLY A 748 25.66 12.13 12.56
C GLY A 748 25.56 11.61 13.99
N ILE A 749 26.67 11.66 14.75
CA ILE A 749 26.74 11.19 16.14
C ILE A 749 25.87 12.05 17.04
N LEU A 750 25.87 13.37 16.86
CA LEU A 750 25.08 14.29 17.69
C LEU A 750 23.56 14.13 17.47
N ARG A 751 23.12 13.56 16.34
CA ARG A 751 21.72 13.15 16.10
C ARG A 751 21.31 11.88 16.87
N LEU A 752 22.28 11.08 17.32
CA LEU A 752 22.01 9.89 18.15
C LEU A 752 21.58 10.31 19.57
N ARG A 753 21.02 9.36 20.34
CA ARG A 753 20.49 9.62 21.69
C ARG A 753 21.14 8.71 22.72
N GLY A 754 21.11 9.16 23.98
CA GLY A 754 21.53 8.37 25.14
C GLY A 754 22.96 7.83 25.01
N ARG A 755 23.15 6.60 25.47
CA ARG A 755 24.45 5.94 25.52
C ARG A 755 25.10 5.81 24.15
N THR A 756 24.32 5.58 23.09
CA THR A 756 24.86 5.43 21.73
C THR A 756 25.60 6.70 21.27
N ARG A 757 25.06 7.89 21.61
CA ARG A 757 25.72 9.17 21.28
C ARG A 757 27.03 9.33 22.03
N GLU A 758 27.05 8.99 23.32
CA GLU A 758 28.26 9.05 24.16
C GLU A 758 29.36 8.15 23.61
N LEU A 759 29.03 6.90 23.28
CA LEU A 759 29.96 5.94 22.69
C LEU A 759 30.48 6.44 21.32
N GLY A 760 29.61 7.01 20.49
CA GLY A 760 30.01 7.61 19.22
C GLY A 760 30.99 8.77 19.39
N LEU A 761 30.74 9.67 20.34
CA LEU A 761 31.66 10.78 20.65
C LEU A 761 33.00 10.26 21.18
N GLN A 762 32.98 9.27 22.06
CA GLN A 762 34.19 8.63 22.58
C GLN A 762 35.03 8.01 21.44
N LEU A 763 34.39 7.26 20.54
CA LEU A 763 35.03 6.70 19.34
C LEU A 763 35.64 7.79 18.44
N LEU A 764 34.87 8.86 18.18
CA LEU A 764 35.32 9.95 17.33
C LEU A 764 36.51 10.70 17.94
N PHE A 765 36.48 10.99 19.24
CA PHE A 765 37.60 11.65 19.93
C PHE A 765 38.83 10.76 20.02
N ALA A 766 38.66 9.45 20.25
CA ALA A 766 39.76 8.52 20.22
C ALA A 766 40.46 8.48 18.85
N SER A 767 39.72 8.69 17.75
CA SER A 767 40.29 8.80 16.39
C SER A 767 41.18 10.02 16.15
N LEU A 768 41.25 10.96 17.11
CA LEU A 768 42.14 12.13 17.06
C LEU A 768 43.49 11.87 17.73
N GLY A 769 43.62 10.80 18.52
CA GLY A 769 44.88 10.39 19.14
C GLY A 769 45.68 9.43 18.26
N ASP A 770 46.96 9.25 18.57
CA ASP A 770 47.84 8.30 17.86
C ASP A 770 47.57 6.83 18.22
N ALA A 771 46.93 6.58 19.38
CA ALA A 771 46.57 5.25 19.83
C ALA A 771 45.16 4.88 19.36
N GLN A 772 45.04 3.77 18.61
CA GLN A 772 43.73 3.19 18.29
C GLN A 772 43.03 2.77 19.59
N PRO A 773 41.76 3.15 19.79
CA PRO A 773 41.04 2.77 21.00
C PRO A 773 40.84 1.26 21.04
N ASP A 774 41.09 0.67 22.20
CA ASP A 774 40.93 -0.75 22.45
C ASP A 774 39.77 -1.01 23.41
N PHE A 775 38.63 -1.40 22.86
CA PHE A 775 37.42 -1.70 23.63
C PHE A 775 37.35 -3.15 24.13
N ARG A 776 38.41 -3.96 23.96
CA ARG A 776 38.43 -5.35 24.45
C ARG A 776 38.28 -5.45 25.97
N ASN A 777 38.67 -4.40 26.70
CA ASN A 777 38.61 -4.33 28.16
C ASN A 777 37.26 -3.87 28.71
N GLU A 778 36.31 -3.47 27.85
CA GLU A 778 34.94 -3.19 28.31
C GLU A 778 34.35 -4.46 28.96
N PRO A 779 33.68 -4.38 30.13
CA PRO A 779 33.26 -5.56 30.89
C PRO A 779 32.46 -6.58 30.08
N GLU A 780 31.53 -6.11 29.24
CA GLU A 780 30.68 -6.93 28.38
C GLU A 780 31.48 -7.62 27.27
N ASN A 781 32.45 -6.91 26.69
CA ASN A 781 33.37 -7.47 25.69
C ASN A 781 34.29 -8.51 26.33
N ALA A 782 34.94 -8.20 27.45
CA ALA A 782 35.80 -9.13 28.17
C ALA A 782 35.05 -10.41 28.57
N ALA A 783 33.84 -10.27 29.12
CA ALA A 783 32.99 -11.41 29.46
C ALA A 783 32.58 -12.23 28.23
N PHE A 784 32.31 -11.60 27.08
CA PHE A 784 32.04 -12.32 25.84
C PHE A 784 33.26 -13.10 25.37
N LEU A 785 34.45 -12.48 25.35
CA LEU A 785 35.69 -13.14 24.92
C LEU A 785 36.00 -14.37 25.79
N GLU A 786 35.85 -14.28 27.11
CA GLU A 786 36.03 -15.43 28.01
C GLU A 786 35.05 -16.57 27.71
N ARG A 787 33.77 -16.24 27.45
CA ARG A 787 32.78 -17.26 27.06
C ARG A 787 33.12 -17.95 25.75
N ILE A 788 33.67 -17.22 24.77
CA ILE A 788 34.06 -17.79 23.48
C ILE A 788 35.35 -18.62 23.58
N ARG A 789 36.34 -18.16 24.37
CA ARG A 789 37.54 -18.97 24.68
C ARG A 789 37.20 -20.28 25.36
N ALA A 790 36.25 -20.26 26.31
CA ALA A 790 35.77 -21.46 26.99
C ALA A 790 35.13 -22.49 26.04
N LYS A 791 34.73 -22.07 24.82
CA LYS A 791 34.22 -22.95 23.75
C LYS A 791 35.33 -23.49 22.82
N GLY A 792 36.59 -23.21 23.12
CA GLY A 792 37.75 -23.67 22.35
C GLY A 792 38.06 -22.85 21.09
N VAL A 793 37.38 -21.73 20.88
CA VAL A 793 37.62 -20.84 19.72
C VAL A 793 38.86 -19.98 19.97
N GLN A 794 39.81 -20.02 19.04
CA GLN A 794 41.01 -19.19 19.05
C GLN A 794 40.66 -17.78 18.56
N LEU A 795 40.87 -16.76 19.39
CA LEU A 795 40.39 -15.40 19.12
C LEU A 795 41.46 -14.48 18.53
N GLU A 796 42.71 -14.91 18.50
CA GLU A 796 43.85 -14.17 18.01
C GLU A 796 43.69 -13.74 16.53
N PRO A 797 43.21 -14.60 15.60
CA PRO A 797 42.94 -14.18 14.23
C PRO A 797 41.83 -13.12 14.10
N TRP A 798 40.87 -13.11 15.04
CA TRP A 798 39.75 -12.17 15.07
C TRP A 798 40.15 -10.79 15.63
N LEU A 799 40.94 -10.80 16.71
CA LEU A 799 41.33 -9.59 17.44
C LEU A 799 42.63 -8.96 16.90
N GLY A 800 43.48 -9.74 16.22
CA GLY A 800 44.79 -9.31 15.74
C GLY A 800 44.74 -8.52 14.44
N THR A 801 45.88 -7.95 14.05
CA THR A 801 46.09 -7.28 12.75
C THR A 801 46.77 -8.18 11.72
N SER A 802 47.16 -9.39 12.10
CA SER A 802 47.98 -10.30 11.29
C SER A 802 47.18 -11.14 10.29
N PHE A 803 45.85 -11.20 10.43
CA PHE A 803 45.00 -11.99 9.53
C PHE A 803 44.56 -11.13 8.33
N GLU A 804 45.28 -11.27 7.22
CA GLU A 804 45.02 -10.55 5.98
C GLU A 804 45.25 -11.40 4.73
N ASN A 805 44.51 -11.11 3.66
CA ASN A 805 44.72 -11.72 2.35
C ASN A 805 45.11 -10.66 1.32
N THR A 806 46.07 -10.98 0.45
CA THR A 806 46.37 -10.15 -0.72
C THR A 806 45.69 -10.74 -1.95
N VAL A 807 44.88 -9.92 -2.62
CA VAL A 807 44.09 -10.28 -3.79
C VAL A 807 44.37 -9.30 -4.93
N LYS A 808 43.84 -9.56 -6.12
CA LYS A 808 43.95 -8.69 -7.29
C LYS A 808 42.56 -8.32 -7.79
N THR A 809 42.37 -7.04 -8.13
CA THR A 809 41.21 -6.52 -8.85
C THR A 809 41.16 -7.04 -10.30
N ALA A 810 40.09 -6.74 -11.04
CA ALA A 810 39.92 -7.11 -12.45
C ALA A 810 41.07 -6.57 -13.33
N ASN A 811 41.54 -5.35 -13.05
CA ASN A 811 42.67 -4.72 -13.72
C ASN A 811 44.04 -5.14 -13.17
N ARG A 812 44.10 -6.20 -12.35
CA ARG A 812 45.30 -6.79 -11.74
C ARG A 812 46.02 -5.90 -10.71
N GLU A 813 45.39 -4.84 -10.22
CA GLU A 813 45.89 -4.04 -9.08
C GLU A 813 45.76 -4.88 -7.79
N PRO A 814 46.83 -5.00 -6.97
CA PRO A 814 46.73 -5.73 -5.72
C PRO A 814 45.96 -4.92 -4.66
N TYR A 815 45.06 -5.60 -3.93
CA TYR A 815 44.37 -5.05 -2.76
C TYR A 815 44.45 -6.03 -1.58
N ARG A 816 44.42 -5.48 -0.36
CA ARG A 816 44.44 -6.23 0.90
C ARG A 816 43.03 -6.36 1.44
N LEU A 817 42.64 -7.57 1.82
CA LEU A 817 41.48 -7.86 2.66
C LEU A 817 41.92 -7.98 4.11
N PHE A 818 41.37 -7.15 4.99
CA PHE A 818 41.72 -7.11 6.40
C PHE A 818 40.56 -6.54 7.23
N PHE A 819 40.57 -6.80 8.54
CA PHE A 819 39.66 -6.13 9.46
C PHE A 819 40.03 -4.65 9.64
N ALA A 820 39.09 -3.75 9.38
CA ALA A 820 39.26 -2.33 9.69
C ALA A 820 39.54 -2.15 11.17
N ARG A 821 40.64 -1.45 11.45
CA ARG A 821 41.03 -1.03 12.80
C ARG A 821 40.87 0.47 13.00
N ASP A 822 40.95 1.24 11.91
CA ASP A 822 40.66 2.66 11.97
C ASP A 822 39.16 2.86 12.23
N VAL A 823 38.84 3.47 13.37
CA VAL A 823 37.48 3.82 13.76
C VAL A 823 36.78 4.63 12.67
N LEU A 824 37.49 5.52 11.96
CA LEU A 824 36.90 6.30 10.87
C LEU A 824 36.45 5.41 9.71
N ASP A 825 37.20 4.35 9.41
CA ASP A 825 36.82 3.40 8.36
C ASP A 825 35.48 2.73 8.71
N ILE A 826 35.27 2.37 9.98
CA ILE A 826 34.05 1.71 10.46
C ILE A 826 32.89 2.70 10.52
N LEU A 827 33.08 3.90 11.08
CA LEU A 827 32.03 4.91 11.20
C LEU A 827 31.58 5.44 9.82
N LEU A 828 32.47 5.46 8.82
CA LEU A 828 32.17 5.86 7.44
C LEU A 828 31.74 4.68 6.56
N MET A 829 31.49 3.50 7.12
CA MET A 829 31.19 2.31 6.32
C MET A 829 29.93 2.49 5.47
N GLY A 830 28.95 3.23 5.96
CA GLY A 830 27.75 3.54 5.19
C GLY A 830 28.01 4.54 4.07
N ALA A 831 28.68 5.65 4.38
CA ALA A 831 28.91 6.76 3.47
C ALA A 831 29.72 6.36 2.22
N ARG A 832 30.64 5.40 2.36
CA ARG A 832 31.46 4.89 1.26
C ARG A 832 30.68 4.11 0.20
N PHE A 833 29.48 3.65 0.53
CA PHE A 833 28.65 2.81 -0.34
C PHE A 833 27.19 3.29 -0.40
N GLU A 834 26.91 4.52 0.05
CA GLU A 834 25.59 5.16 0.01
C GLU A 834 24.47 4.28 0.61
N THR A 835 24.75 3.66 1.76
CA THR A 835 23.79 2.77 2.45
C THR A 835 23.14 3.46 3.64
N CYS A 836 22.07 2.89 4.19
CA CYS A 836 21.36 3.37 5.39
C CYS A 836 22.21 3.44 6.68
N LEU A 837 23.49 3.02 6.62
CA LEU A 837 24.49 3.16 7.67
C LEU A 837 25.28 4.48 7.58
N SER A 838 24.97 5.38 6.65
CA SER A 838 25.72 6.64 6.49
C SER A 838 25.43 7.60 7.66
N PRO A 839 26.36 8.51 8.01
CA PRO A 839 26.11 9.47 9.08
C PRO A 839 24.86 10.31 8.80
N GLY A 840 23.89 10.23 9.71
CA GLY A 840 22.59 10.92 9.58
C GLY A 840 21.42 10.02 9.15
N ASP A 841 21.69 8.83 8.61
CA ASP A 841 20.65 7.88 8.20
C ASP A 841 20.07 7.08 9.37
N VAL A 842 18.93 6.42 9.12
CA VAL A 842 18.13 5.70 10.13
C VAL A 842 18.91 4.61 10.87
N ASN A 843 19.88 3.95 10.22
CA ASN A 843 20.65 2.86 10.81
C ASN A 843 22.10 3.25 11.19
N PHE A 844 22.46 4.54 11.14
CA PHE A 844 23.80 5.01 11.50
C PHE A 844 24.26 4.55 12.89
N PHE A 845 23.34 4.43 13.85
CA PHE A 845 23.63 3.94 15.20
C PHE A 845 24.32 2.57 15.22
N SER A 846 24.09 1.73 14.20
CA SER A 846 24.69 0.40 14.09
C SER A 846 26.20 0.47 13.81
N THR A 847 26.70 1.56 13.19
CA THR A 847 28.15 1.75 12.98
C THR A 847 28.90 1.91 14.29
N ILE A 848 28.25 2.47 15.32
CA ILE A 848 28.80 2.56 16.68
C ILE A 848 28.96 1.16 17.26
N ALA A 849 27.91 0.33 17.15
CA ALA A 849 27.96 -1.07 17.60
C ALA A 849 29.02 -1.88 16.85
N ASN A 850 29.15 -1.69 15.54
CA ASN A 850 30.15 -2.37 14.71
C ASN A 850 31.60 -1.98 15.07
N ALA A 851 31.81 -0.79 15.66
CA ALA A 851 33.11 -0.32 16.09
C ALA A 851 33.47 -0.75 17.52
N ILE A 852 32.49 -0.83 18.42
CA ILE A 852 32.73 -1.04 19.86
C ILE A 852 32.49 -2.47 20.33
N ASP A 853 31.54 -3.20 19.75
CA ASP A 853 31.23 -4.55 20.18
C ASP A 853 32.26 -5.51 19.58
N VAL A 854 33.02 -6.20 20.43
CA VAL A 854 34.16 -7.03 19.98
C VAL A 854 33.73 -8.22 19.13
N ASN A 855 32.45 -8.62 19.21
CA ASN A 855 31.87 -9.67 18.39
C ASN A 855 31.50 -9.21 16.97
N LYS A 856 31.80 -7.97 16.57
CA LYS A 856 31.55 -7.43 15.22
C LYS A 856 32.86 -6.90 14.65
N GLN A 857 33.09 -7.13 13.36
CA GLN A 857 34.30 -6.69 12.66
C GLN A 857 33.95 -6.31 11.22
N VAL A 858 34.49 -5.22 10.70
CA VAL A 858 34.29 -4.83 9.29
C VAL A 858 35.50 -5.24 8.48
N VAL A 859 35.32 -6.08 7.47
CA VAL A 859 36.36 -6.42 6.49
C VAL A 859 36.34 -5.40 5.36
N TYR A 860 37.50 -4.84 5.03
CA TYR A 860 37.69 -3.96 3.89
C TYR A 860 38.66 -4.55 2.87
N GLY A 861 38.38 -4.34 1.60
CA GLY A 861 39.35 -4.44 0.51
C GLY A 861 39.96 -3.07 0.24
N LYS A 862 41.28 -2.90 0.42
CA LYS A 862 41.97 -1.62 0.18
C LYS A 862 43.21 -1.80 -0.68
N THR A 863 43.35 -1.02 -1.74
CA THR A 863 44.54 -1.02 -2.61
C THR A 863 45.70 -0.31 -1.91
N LYS A 864 46.91 -0.40 -2.49
CA LYS A 864 48.08 0.33 -2.00
C LYS A 864 47.90 1.86 -2.06
N SER A 865 47.09 2.37 -2.99
CA SER A 865 46.76 3.80 -3.11
C SER A 865 45.73 4.27 -2.08
N GLY A 866 45.19 3.35 -1.26
CA GLY A 866 44.17 3.65 -0.27
C GLY A 866 42.74 3.62 -0.83
N ARG A 867 42.56 3.29 -2.12
CA ARG A 867 41.25 3.10 -2.74
C ARG A 867 40.55 1.89 -2.10
N ILE A 868 39.28 2.06 -1.79
CA ILE A 868 38.44 0.99 -1.24
C ILE A 868 37.81 0.23 -2.40
N VAL A 869 37.92 -1.09 -2.37
CA VAL A 869 37.34 -2.01 -3.36
C VAL A 869 35.96 -2.47 -2.92
N GLY A 870 35.83 -2.81 -1.63
CA GLY A 870 34.60 -3.29 -1.04
C GLY A 870 34.64 -3.36 0.48
N ARG A 871 33.48 -3.63 1.10
CA ARG A 871 33.33 -3.93 2.53
C ARG A 871 32.38 -5.10 2.79
N CYS A 872 32.58 -5.79 3.92
CA CYS A 872 31.63 -6.76 4.45
C CYS A 872 31.67 -6.71 6.00
N LEU A 873 30.50 -6.77 6.64
CA LEU A 873 30.42 -6.91 8.09
C LEU A 873 30.49 -8.39 8.46
N PHE A 874 31.31 -8.70 9.46
CA PHE A 874 31.46 -10.02 10.06
C PHE A 874 30.98 -9.94 11.50
N ALA A 875 30.34 -11.00 11.98
CA ALA A 875 29.96 -11.11 13.38
C ALA A 875 30.26 -12.50 13.94
N LEU A 876 30.52 -12.58 15.24
CA LEU A 876 30.54 -13.82 15.99
C LEU A 876 29.19 -14.03 16.68
N THR A 877 28.61 -15.19 16.42
CA THR A 877 27.43 -15.65 17.16
C THR A 877 27.79 -15.90 18.63
N ASP A 878 26.77 -16.03 19.48
CA ASP A 878 26.93 -16.41 20.89
C ASP A 878 27.64 -17.78 21.06
N ASN A 879 27.70 -18.59 20.00
CA ASN A 879 28.40 -19.88 19.93
C ASN A 879 29.79 -19.80 19.29
N GLY A 880 30.29 -18.61 18.96
CA GLY A 880 31.63 -18.42 18.39
C GLY A 880 31.74 -18.84 16.92
N ARG A 881 30.60 -19.04 16.23
CA ARG A 881 30.55 -19.22 14.77
C ARG A 881 30.57 -17.87 14.06
N ILE A 882 31.15 -17.82 12.87
CA ILE A 882 31.30 -16.59 12.06
C ILE A 882 30.07 -16.43 11.16
N LEU A 883 29.46 -15.25 11.20
CA LEU A 883 28.46 -14.78 10.25
C LEU A 883 29.09 -13.73 9.34
N THR A 884 28.70 -13.75 8.07
CA THR A 884 29.00 -12.71 7.07
C THR A 884 27.71 -12.02 6.64
N TYR A 885 27.78 -10.72 6.43
CA TYR A 885 26.63 -9.90 6.03
C TYR A 885 26.76 -9.44 4.57
N HIS A 886 25.80 -8.63 4.12
CA HIS A 886 25.78 -8.12 2.75
C HIS A 886 27.13 -7.52 2.33
N ARG A 887 27.60 -7.93 1.15
CA ARG A 887 28.91 -7.58 0.59
C ARG A 887 28.71 -6.39 -0.34
N TYR A 888 29.41 -5.29 -0.09
CA TYR A 888 29.33 -4.09 -0.93
C TYR A 888 30.65 -3.92 -1.67
N ALA A 889 30.59 -3.74 -2.99
CA ALA A 889 31.75 -3.52 -3.84
C ALA A 889 31.43 -2.42 -4.85
N HIS A 890 32.42 -1.58 -5.19
CA HIS A 890 32.24 -0.55 -6.22
C HIS A 890 32.18 -1.16 -7.63
N GLU A 891 32.91 -2.26 -7.85
CA GLU A 891 32.99 -2.95 -9.14
C GLU A 891 32.76 -4.45 -8.94
N ALA A 892 31.69 -5.00 -9.52
CA ALA A 892 31.42 -6.44 -9.44
C ALA A 892 32.54 -7.30 -10.05
N ALA A 893 33.28 -6.75 -11.02
CA ALA A 893 34.38 -7.43 -11.70
C ALA A 893 35.59 -7.73 -10.77
N ASP A 894 35.70 -7.04 -9.63
CA ASP A 894 36.80 -7.24 -8.68
C ASP A 894 36.66 -8.51 -7.82
N ARG A 895 35.55 -9.26 -8.00
CA ARG A 895 35.26 -10.54 -7.33
C ARG A 895 35.34 -10.46 -5.80
N PHE A 896 35.10 -9.28 -5.24
CA PHE A 896 35.22 -9.01 -3.82
C PHE A 896 34.38 -9.97 -2.97
N ASP A 897 33.21 -10.35 -3.48
CA ASP A 897 32.30 -11.31 -2.86
C ASP A 897 32.98 -12.67 -2.57
N GLN A 898 33.59 -13.26 -3.60
CA GLN A 898 34.23 -14.57 -3.54
C GLN A 898 35.47 -14.56 -2.65
N GLU A 899 36.18 -13.44 -2.62
CA GLU A 899 37.39 -13.28 -1.84
C GLU A 899 37.08 -13.05 -0.35
N VAL A 900 35.94 -12.40 -0.05
CA VAL A 900 35.37 -12.35 1.30
C VAL A 900 34.98 -13.74 1.81
N ASP A 901 34.39 -14.59 0.96
CA ASP A 901 34.02 -15.95 1.36
C ASP A 901 35.26 -16.79 1.70
N ARG A 902 36.29 -16.73 0.85
CA ARG A 902 37.59 -17.36 1.14
C ARG A 902 38.23 -16.82 2.42
N PHE A 903 38.16 -15.51 2.63
CA PHE A 903 38.65 -14.87 3.85
C PHE A 903 37.94 -15.42 5.08
N ALA A 904 36.61 -15.54 5.04
CA ALA A 904 35.80 -16.08 6.14
C ALA A 904 36.13 -17.55 6.45
N GLU A 905 36.28 -18.39 5.43
CA GLU A 905 36.65 -19.80 5.62
C GLU A 905 38.05 -19.98 6.21
N GLN A 906 39.03 -19.23 5.70
CA GLN A 906 40.40 -19.26 6.21
C GLN A 906 40.44 -18.76 7.65
N LEU A 907 39.67 -17.73 7.96
CA LEU A 907 39.53 -17.19 9.31
C LEU A 907 38.89 -18.23 10.25
N ALA A 908 37.80 -18.86 9.83
CA ALA A 908 37.14 -19.91 10.61
C ALA A 908 38.10 -21.06 10.94
N ARG A 909 38.87 -21.53 9.94
CA ARG A 909 39.92 -22.55 10.14
C ARG A 909 40.99 -22.09 11.13
N ALA A 910 41.51 -20.87 10.98
CA ALA A 910 42.51 -20.32 11.90
C ALA A 910 41.99 -20.16 13.34
N MET A 911 40.70 -19.87 13.49
CA MET A 911 40.03 -19.72 14.78
C MET A 911 39.57 -21.06 15.40
N GLY A 912 39.69 -22.18 14.68
CA GLY A 912 39.13 -23.46 15.14
C GLY A 912 37.60 -23.45 15.24
N THR A 913 36.92 -22.69 14.37
CA THR A 913 35.46 -22.57 14.33
C THR A 913 34.91 -22.78 12.91
N ALA A 914 33.65 -22.44 12.66
CA ALA A 914 32.99 -22.55 11.36
C ALA A 914 32.28 -21.24 10.98
N VAL A 915 32.16 -21.00 9.68
CA VAL A 915 31.21 -20.03 9.11
C VAL A 915 29.81 -20.63 9.18
N THR A 916 28.78 -19.83 9.43
CA THR A 916 27.39 -20.28 9.48
C THR A 916 26.47 -19.24 8.83
N SER A 917 25.27 -19.66 8.45
CA SER A 917 24.21 -18.82 7.87
C SER A 917 23.19 -18.36 8.91
N THR A 918 23.26 -18.87 10.14
CA THR A 918 22.29 -18.54 11.20
C THR A 918 22.96 -18.46 12.56
N GLY A 919 22.32 -17.75 13.49
CA GLY A 919 22.77 -17.68 14.88
C GLY A 919 22.54 -16.32 15.48
N ARG A 920 22.40 -16.28 16.81
CA ARG A 920 22.21 -15.03 17.54
C ARG A 920 23.56 -14.32 17.72
N VAL A 921 23.61 -13.03 17.42
CA VAL A 921 24.71 -12.12 17.76
C VAL A 921 24.26 -11.23 18.90
N ALA A 922 24.87 -11.38 20.08
CA ALA A 922 24.56 -10.51 21.21
C ALA A 922 24.93 -9.03 20.96
N ASN A 923 24.15 -8.14 21.56
CA ASN A 923 24.55 -6.77 21.85
C ASN A 923 25.49 -6.83 23.06
N LEU A 924 26.65 -6.16 22.97
CA LEU A 924 27.63 -6.15 24.06
C LEU A 924 27.61 -4.79 24.76
N VAL A 925 28.47 -3.87 24.32
CA VAL A 925 28.60 -2.53 24.90
C VAL A 925 27.53 -1.60 24.31
N ALA A 926 27.21 -1.75 23.03
CA ALA A 926 26.13 -1.01 22.39
C ALA A 926 24.75 -1.55 22.81
N GLU A 927 23.78 -0.66 23.04
CA GLU A 927 22.41 -1.06 23.44
C GLU A 927 21.67 -1.83 22.34
N ARG A 928 21.94 -1.49 21.08
CA ARG A 928 21.30 -2.04 19.89
C ARG A 928 22.19 -1.91 18.67
N TRP A 929 21.91 -2.75 17.67
CA TRP A 929 22.48 -2.67 16.33
C TRP A 929 21.42 -3.08 15.31
N TYR A 930 21.70 -2.81 14.04
CA TYR A 930 20.86 -3.19 12.91
C TYR A 930 21.38 -4.49 12.29
N ASP A 931 20.57 -5.55 12.40
CA ASP A 931 20.83 -6.88 11.85
C ASP A 931 19.92 -7.07 10.63
N ASP A 932 20.48 -6.91 9.42
CA ASP A 932 19.81 -7.10 8.13
C ASP A 932 19.80 -8.56 7.67
N GLY A 933 20.27 -9.47 8.52
CA GLY A 933 20.38 -10.89 8.25
C GLY A 933 21.71 -11.25 7.58
N PRO A 934 22.39 -12.33 8.04
CA PRO A 934 23.60 -12.78 7.40
C PRO A 934 23.32 -13.22 5.96
N VAL A 935 24.26 -12.95 5.07
CA VAL A 935 24.28 -13.51 3.72
C VAL A 935 25.23 -14.70 3.79
N SER A 936 24.71 -15.90 3.54
CA SER A 936 25.53 -17.10 3.56
C SER A 936 26.71 -16.94 2.59
N SER A 937 27.87 -17.51 2.93
CA SER A 937 29.06 -17.59 2.07
C SER A 937 28.87 -18.50 0.86
N GLU A 938 27.61 -18.72 0.48
CA GLU A 938 27.19 -19.77 -0.42
C GLU A 938 26.80 -19.19 -1.77
N SER A 939 27.77 -18.59 -2.46
CA SER A 939 27.78 -18.75 -3.92
C SER A 939 28.01 -20.22 -4.31
N ILE A 940 28.43 -21.08 -3.38
CA ILE A 940 28.71 -22.51 -3.60
C ILE A 940 27.48 -23.42 -3.41
N TYR A 941 26.58 -23.08 -2.48
CA TYR A 941 25.37 -23.87 -2.23
C TYR A 941 24.13 -23.25 -2.87
N ASP A 942 24.22 -21.97 -3.29
CA ASP A 942 23.15 -21.10 -3.80
C ASP A 942 21.87 -21.87 -4.04
N PHE A 943 21.10 -22.03 -2.96
CA PHE A 943 19.86 -22.77 -2.99
C PHE A 943 18.85 -22.14 -3.97
N ARG A 944 19.09 -20.89 -4.40
CA ARG A 944 18.31 -20.18 -5.41
C ARG A 944 18.80 -20.42 -6.83
N ASN A 945 20.04 -20.88 -7.04
CA ASN A 945 20.51 -21.30 -8.35
C ASN A 945 19.92 -22.69 -8.69
N PRO A 946 18.94 -22.78 -9.61
CA PRO A 946 18.31 -24.05 -9.96
C PRO A 946 19.29 -25.06 -10.58
N THR A 947 20.46 -24.60 -11.03
CA THR A 947 21.55 -25.41 -11.60
C THR A 947 22.73 -25.60 -10.63
N GLY A 948 22.60 -25.18 -9.37
CA GLY A 948 23.65 -25.33 -8.36
C GLY A 948 23.88 -26.79 -7.96
N PRO A 949 25.05 -27.13 -7.37
CA PRO A 949 25.41 -28.51 -7.05
C PRO A 949 24.40 -29.23 -6.13
N VAL A 950 23.88 -28.54 -5.11
CA VAL A 950 22.83 -29.08 -4.21
C VAL A 950 21.59 -29.46 -5.01
N ARG A 951 21.09 -28.53 -5.84
CA ARG A 951 19.90 -28.75 -6.68
C ARG A 951 20.14 -29.89 -7.67
N THR A 952 21.34 -29.99 -8.24
CA THR A 952 21.73 -31.12 -9.11
C THR A 952 21.72 -32.44 -8.35
N ILE A 953 22.28 -32.51 -7.13
CA ILE A 953 22.22 -33.71 -6.28
C ILE A 953 20.76 -34.09 -6.00
N LEU A 954 19.94 -33.12 -5.57
CA LEU A 954 18.51 -33.33 -5.30
C LEU A 954 17.73 -33.77 -6.54
N GLN A 955 18.10 -33.32 -7.73
CA GLN A 955 17.42 -33.68 -8.99
C GLN A 955 17.89 -35.03 -9.56
N THR A 956 19.15 -35.41 -9.37
CA THR A 956 19.77 -36.53 -10.11
C THR A 956 20.15 -37.73 -9.24
N ALA A 957 20.41 -37.55 -7.95
CA ALA A 957 20.83 -38.66 -7.10
C ALA A 957 19.66 -39.64 -6.84
N PRO A 958 19.92 -40.95 -6.79
CA PRO A 958 18.92 -41.93 -6.36
C PRO A 958 18.60 -41.70 -4.88
N ALA A 959 17.34 -41.92 -4.49
CA ALA A 959 16.85 -41.68 -3.13
C ALA A 959 17.73 -42.34 -2.06
N SER A 960 18.12 -43.60 -2.27
CA SER A 960 18.96 -44.35 -1.34
C SER A 960 20.35 -43.74 -1.09
N ALA A 961 20.86 -42.91 -2.00
CA ALA A 961 22.17 -42.26 -1.86
C ALA A 961 22.07 -40.77 -1.50
N ILE A 962 20.87 -40.21 -1.32
CA ILE A 962 20.71 -38.75 -1.19
C ILE A 962 21.38 -38.19 0.06
N VAL A 963 21.27 -38.89 1.18
CA VAL A 963 21.86 -38.48 2.46
C VAL A 963 23.38 -38.50 2.36
N ASP A 964 23.95 -39.57 1.80
CA ASP A 964 25.40 -39.73 1.68
C ASP A 964 25.99 -38.71 0.70
N ARG A 965 25.33 -38.45 -0.43
CA ARG A 965 25.75 -37.44 -1.41
C ARG A 965 25.68 -36.03 -0.86
N LEU A 966 24.61 -35.69 -0.15
CA LEU A 966 24.51 -34.40 0.52
C LEU A 966 25.55 -34.29 1.64
N ALA A 967 25.74 -35.32 2.46
CA ALA A 967 26.74 -35.31 3.52
C ALA A 967 28.18 -35.20 2.96
N GLU A 968 28.48 -35.88 1.85
CA GLU A 968 29.74 -35.73 1.11
C GLU A 968 29.94 -34.28 0.63
N PHE A 969 28.89 -33.68 0.06
CA PHE A 969 28.93 -32.31 -0.45
C PHE A 969 29.07 -31.26 0.66
N PHE A 970 28.32 -31.39 1.76
CA PHE A 970 28.44 -30.53 2.95
C PHE A 970 29.65 -30.88 3.82
N GLY A 971 30.42 -31.92 3.47
CA GLY A 971 31.63 -32.37 4.14
C GLY A 971 31.43 -33.32 5.33
N SER A 972 30.23 -33.37 5.93
CA SER A 972 29.87 -34.36 6.96
C SER A 972 28.35 -34.46 7.18
N PRO A 973 27.86 -35.56 7.78
CA PRO A 973 26.46 -35.64 8.23
C PRO A 973 26.06 -34.53 9.23
N GLU A 974 26.97 -34.11 10.11
CA GLU A 974 26.76 -33.06 11.09
C GLU A 974 26.65 -31.67 10.44
N ALA A 975 27.44 -31.44 9.38
CA ALA A 975 27.34 -30.23 8.57
C ALA A 975 26.01 -30.21 7.79
N LEU A 976 25.65 -31.30 7.13
CA LEU A 976 24.34 -31.44 6.46
C LEU A 976 23.19 -31.16 7.44
N ARG A 977 23.25 -31.71 8.65
CA ARG A 977 22.23 -31.46 9.68
C ARG A 977 22.03 -29.97 9.98
N SER A 978 23.11 -29.20 10.01
CA SER A 978 23.07 -27.76 10.30
C SER A 978 22.43 -26.97 9.14
N GLU A 979 22.46 -27.51 7.92
CA GLU A 979 21.92 -26.90 6.70
C GLU A 979 20.53 -27.44 6.29
N LEU A 980 19.92 -28.31 7.11
CA LEU A 980 18.58 -28.84 6.82
C LEU A 980 17.52 -27.75 6.73
N GLY A 981 17.65 -26.67 7.51
CA GLY A 981 16.72 -25.53 7.52
C GLY A 981 16.38 -25.04 6.11
N PRO A 982 17.31 -24.39 5.39
CA PRO A 982 17.07 -23.90 4.03
C PRO A 982 16.77 -25.03 3.03
N LEU A 983 17.40 -26.20 3.19
CA LEU A 983 17.28 -27.32 2.27
C LEU A 983 15.86 -27.89 2.20
N LEU A 984 15.15 -27.99 3.33
CA LEU A 984 13.78 -28.54 3.40
C LEU A 984 12.69 -27.63 2.79
N PHE A 985 13.05 -26.41 2.35
CA PHE A 985 12.14 -25.48 1.64
C PHE A 985 12.29 -25.51 0.12
N LEU A 986 13.23 -26.30 -0.41
CA LEU A 986 13.42 -26.42 -1.85
C LEU A 986 12.29 -27.20 -2.51
N GLU A 987 11.98 -26.83 -3.75
CA GLU A 987 10.88 -27.41 -4.53
C GLU A 987 11.10 -28.89 -4.85
N GLU A 988 12.35 -29.36 -4.90
CA GLU A 988 12.70 -30.76 -5.13
C GLU A 988 12.10 -31.70 -4.09
N PHE A 989 11.94 -31.25 -2.84
CA PHE A 989 11.27 -32.07 -1.81
C PHE A 989 9.76 -32.18 -2.01
N GLN A 990 9.17 -31.31 -2.83
CA GLN A 990 7.77 -31.40 -3.22
C GLN A 990 7.59 -32.24 -4.50
N SER A 991 8.51 -32.11 -5.46
CA SER A 991 8.45 -32.80 -6.75
C SER A 991 9.02 -34.22 -6.72
N ARG A 992 10.02 -34.50 -5.87
CA ARG A 992 10.63 -35.81 -5.65
C ARG A 992 10.35 -36.29 -4.22
N ARG A 993 9.20 -36.92 -4.01
CA ARG A 993 8.80 -37.36 -2.66
C ARG A 993 9.70 -38.46 -2.10
N GLU A 994 10.29 -39.28 -2.98
CA GLU A 994 11.13 -40.41 -2.62
C GLU A 994 12.43 -40.02 -1.90
N ILE A 995 12.92 -38.78 -2.07
CA ILE A 995 14.14 -38.31 -1.39
C ILE A 995 13.89 -37.82 0.05
N VAL A 996 12.62 -37.71 0.46
CA VAL A 996 12.24 -37.31 1.83
C VAL A 996 12.49 -38.45 2.81
N THR A 997 12.10 -39.68 2.47
CA THR A 997 12.19 -40.86 3.36
C THR A 997 13.59 -41.08 3.94
N PRO A 998 14.69 -41.06 3.15
CA PRO A 998 16.04 -41.21 3.68
C PRO A 998 16.44 -40.11 4.68
N LEU A 999 16.05 -38.85 4.42
CA LEU A 999 16.32 -37.73 5.34
C LEU A 999 15.48 -37.86 6.63
N LEU A 1000 14.22 -38.26 6.50
CA LEU A 1000 13.33 -38.51 7.64
C LEU A 1000 13.90 -39.61 8.55
N HIS A 1001 14.35 -40.73 7.97
CA HIS A 1001 14.98 -41.82 8.71
C HIS A 1001 16.29 -41.41 9.37
N ARG A 1002 17.10 -40.58 8.69
CA ARG A 1002 18.39 -40.15 9.21
C ARG A 1002 18.26 -39.10 10.33
N PHE A 1003 17.43 -38.08 10.12
CA PHE A 1003 17.43 -36.87 10.95
C PHE A 1003 16.14 -36.64 11.72
N GLY A 1004 15.03 -37.28 11.34
CA GLY A 1004 13.72 -37.03 11.97
C GLY A 1004 13.76 -37.23 13.48
N PHE A 1005 14.48 -38.24 13.95
CA PHE A 1005 14.60 -38.59 15.37
C PHE A 1005 15.86 -38.03 16.05
N ASP A 1006 16.57 -37.09 15.43
CA ASP A 1006 17.70 -36.40 16.07
C ASP A 1006 17.17 -35.44 17.18
N PRO A 1007 17.55 -35.61 18.45
CA PRO A 1007 17.13 -34.71 19.53
C PRO A 1007 17.71 -33.29 19.42
N GLU A 1008 18.76 -33.08 18.63
CA GLU A 1008 19.41 -31.78 18.46
C GLU A 1008 18.80 -30.94 17.33
N LEU A 1009 17.92 -31.53 16.51
CA LEU A 1009 17.28 -30.82 15.41
C LEU A 1009 16.28 -29.79 15.97
N PRO A 1010 16.32 -28.51 15.52
CA PRO A 1010 15.40 -27.52 16.03
C PRO A 1010 13.95 -27.79 15.60
N PHE A 1011 13.02 -27.13 16.27
CA PHE A 1011 11.60 -27.37 16.08
C PHE A 1011 11.09 -27.15 14.66
N PRO A 1012 11.43 -26.03 13.98
CA PRO A 1012 10.95 -25.80 12.63
C PRO A 1012 11.32 -26.90 11.66
N GLU A 1013 12.56 -27.37 11.72
CA GLU A 1013 13.13 -28.40 10.86
C GLU A 1013 12.53 -29.77 11.17
N THR A 1014 12.39 -30.12 12.46
CA THR A 1014 11.74 -31.36 12.89
C THR A 1014 10.29 -31.43 12.41
N TYR A 1015 9.54 -30.31 12.55
CA TYR A 1015 8.16 -30.25 12.12
C TYR A 1015 8.03 -30.26 10.59
N ARG A 1016 8.94 -29.56 9.88
CA ARG A 1016 9.00 -29.56 8.42
C ARG A 1016 9.28 -30.96 7.87
N LEU A 1017 10.23 -31.71 8.46
CA LEU A 1017 10.50 -33.11 8.10
C LEU A 1017 9.28 -34.00 8.30
N ALA A 1018 8.59 -33.89 9.45
CA ALA A 1018 7.35 -34.63 9.68
C ALA A 1018 6.29 -34.31 8.61
N MET A 1019 6.17 -33.04 8.22
CA MET A 1019 5.23 -32.61 7.20
C MET A 1019 5.57 -33.12 5.80
N LEU A 1020 6.85 -33.08 5.42
CA LEU A 1020 7.32 -33.66 4.16
C LEU A 1020 7.13 -35.18 4.15
N GLY A 1021 7.42 -35.86 5.28
CA GLY A 1021 7.21 -37.30 5.44
C GLY A 1021 5.76 -37.70 5.19
N HIS A 1022 4.82 -36.97 5.79
CA HIS A 1022 3.38 -37.15 5.55
C HIS A 1022 2.99 -36.93 4.09
N VAL A 1023 3.55 -35.92 3.41
CA VAL A 1023 3.32 -35.70 1.97
C VAL A 1023 3.91 -36.83 1.12
N ALA A 1024 5.01 -37.43 1.56
CA ALA A 1024 5.68 -38.56 0.93
C ALA A 1024 5.00 -39.92 1.19
N GLY A 1025 4.03 -39.98 2.12
CA GLY A 1025 3.32 -41.21 2.49
C GLY A 1025 3.92 -41.96 3.69
N GLU A 1026 4.94 -41.41 4.35
CA GLU A 1026 5.54 -41.92 5.58
C GLU A 1026 4.73 -41.45 6.81
N ASP A 1027 3.44 -41.80 6.84
CA ASP A 1027 2.48 -41.28 7.80
C ASP A 1027 2.81 -41.68 9.25
N ASP A 1028 3.26 -42.90 9.47
CA ASP A 1028 3.54 -43.44 10.80
C ASP A 1028 4.74 -42.71 11.45
N GLU A 1029 5.83 -42.55 10.72
CA GLU A 1029 7.04 -41.83 11.14
C GLU A 1029 6.72 -40.35 11.37
N ALA A 1030 6.00 -39.71 10.44
CA ALA A 1030 5.57 -38.32 10.58
C ALA A 1030 4.73 -38.11 11.86
N MET A 1031 3.77 -39.00 12.12
CA MET A 1031 2.96 -38.96 13.34
C MET A 1031 3.79 -39.22 14.60
N GLN A 1032 4.79 -40.11 14.53
CA GLN A 1032 5.69 -40.38 15.65
C GLN A 1032 6.54 -39.14 16.00
N LEU A 1033 7.02 -38.40 15.01
CA LEU A 1033 7.72 -37.13 15.22
C LEU A 1033 6.83 -36.07 15.87
N VAL A 1034 5.59 -35.94 15.38
CA VAL A 1034 4.59 -35.03 15.97
C VAL A 1034 4.32 -35.38 17.44
N ARG A 1035 4.20 -36.67 17.77
CA ARG A 1035 4.06 -37.16 19.16
C ARG A 1035 5.26 -36.79 20.03
N ARG A 1036 6.47 -37.01 19.53
CA ARG A 1036 7.73 -36.72 20.23
C ARG A 1036 7.92 -35.23 20.53
N MET A 1037 7.49 -34.33 19.64
CA MET A 1037 7.54 -32.89 19.86
C MET A 1037 6.62 -32.38 20.99
N GLY A 1038 5.80 -33.27 21.57
CA GLY A 1038 4.86 -32.97 22.64
C GLY A 1038 3.58 -32.35 22.09
N ILE A 1039 2.65 -33.20 21.67
CA ILE A 1039 1.37 -32.82 21.02
C ILE A 1039 0.63 -31.69 21.74
N SER A 1040 0.60 -31.70 23.07
CA SER A 1040 -0.10 -30.68 23.86
C SER A 1040 0.52 -29.29 23.78
N SER A 1041 1.82 -29.20 23.47
CA SER A 1041 2.59 -27.95 23.36
C SER A 1041 2.56 -27.34 21.95
N LEU A 1042 2.29 -28.16 20.92
CA LEU A 1042 2.33 -27.74 19.51
C LEU A 1042 1.49 -26.51 19.19
N PRO A 1043 0.25 -26.33 19.69
CA PRO A 1043 -0.54 -25.14 19.37
C PRO A 1043 0.12 -23.83 19.81
N ARG A 1044 0.87 -23.84 20.92
CA ARG A 1044 1.62 -22.66 21.38
C ARG A 1044 2.87 -22.42 20.53
N ARG A 1045 3.61 -23.47 20.20
CA ARG A 1045 4.84 -23.38 19.38
C ARG A 1045 4.52 -22.91 17.97
N LEU A 1046 3.56 -23.54 17.30
CA LEU A 1046 3.12 -23.21 15.94
C LEU A 1046 2.54 -21.79 15.84
N LYS A 1047 1.91 -21.27 16.90
CA LYS A 1047 1.41 -19.89 16.95
C LYS A 1047 2.52 -18.85 16.72
N HIS A 1048 3.77 -19.14 17.07
CA HIS A 1048 4.90 -18.22 16.85
C HIS A 1048 5.32 -18.13 15.39
N PHE A 1049 5.02 -19.17 14.60
CA PHE A 1049 5.32 -19.21 13.17
C PHE A 1049 4.14 -18.76 12.31
N ALA A 1050 2.92 -18.80 12.86
CA ALA A 1050 1.72 -18.33 12.17
C ALA A 1050 1.81 -16.83 11.84
N CYS A 1051 1.71 -16.50 10.55
CA CYS A 1051 1.56 -15.12 10.13
C CYS A 1051 0.23 -14.57 10.67
N ARG A 1052 0.29 -13.45 11.40
CA ARG A 1052 -0.93 -12.78 11.87
C ARG A 1052 -1.49 -11.76 10.88
N HIS A 1053 -0.75 -11.50 9.81
CA HIS A 1053 -1.19 -10.59 8.76
C HIS A 1053 -2.38 -11.20 8.02
N TYR A 1054 -3.46 -10.44 7.92
CA TYR A 1054 -4.70 -10.91 7.28
C TYR A 1054 -4.45 -11.23 5.80
N GLY A 1055 -4.72 -12.47 5.38
CA GLY A 1055 -4.54 -12.94 4.00
C GLY A 1055 -3.20 -13.63 3.71
N CYS A 1056 -2.31 -13.77 4.70
CA CYS A 1056 -1.16 -14.65 4.59
C CYS A 1056 -1.48 -15.97 5.33
N PRO A 1057 -1.79 -17.08 4.63
CA PRO A 1057 -2.08 -18.35 5.27
C PRO A 1057 -0.79 -19.10 5.66
N GLU A 1058 0.37 -18.45 5.69
CA GLU A 1058 1.64 -19.13 5.91
C GLU A 1058 2.00 -19.24 7.40
N PHE A 1059 2.60 -20.36 7.75
CA PHE A 1059 3.41 -20.49 8.96
C PHE A 1059 4.86 -20.28 8.52
N HIS A 1060 5.36 -19.04 8.66
CA HIS A 1060 6.70 -18.66 8.21
C HIS A 1060 7.76 -19.58 8.80
N GLY A 1061 8.60 -20.17 7.95
CA GLY A 1061 9.60 -21.15 8.38
C GLY A 1061 9.05 -22.56 8.65
N LEU A 1062 7.81 -22.86 8.26
CA LEU A 1062 7.24 -24.22 8.32
C LEU A 1062 6.53 -24.61 7.02
N GLY A 1063 5.72 -23.73 6.44
CA GLY A 1063 4.97 -23.96 5.21
C GLY A 1063 3.53 -23.42 5.29
N SER A 1064 2.73 -23.76 4.28
CA SER A 1064 1.36 -23.26 4.18
C SER A 1064 0.47 -23.80 5.30
N CYS A 1065 -0.55 -23.05 5.70
CA CYS A 1065 -1.53 -23.49 6.70
C CYS A 1065 -2.15 -24.82 6.32
N ARG A 1066 -2.38 -25.07 5.01
CA ARG A 1066 -2.92 -26.34 4.54
C ARG A 1066 -2.01 -27.53 4.88
N GLN A 1067 -0.71 -27.39 4.66
CA GLN A 1067 0.25 -28.45 4.96
C GLN A 1067 0.44 -28.62 6.47
N VAL A 1068 0.66 -27.51 7.19
CA VAL A 1068 0.94 -27.52 8.64
C VAL A 1068 -0.23 -28.07 9.44
N ILE A 1069 -1.45 -27.60 9.15
CA ILE A 1069 -2.65 -28.04 9.85
C ILE A 1069 -3.13 -29.39 9.32
N GLY A 1070 -2.94 -29.71 8.04
CA GLY A 1070 -3.26 -31.01 7.46
C GLY A 1070 -2.66 -32.16 8.25
N LEU A 1071 -1.34 -32.15 8.46
CA LEU A 1071 -0.64 -33.12 9.30
C LEU A 1071 -1.25 -33.24 10.71
N LEU A 1072 -1.61 -32.12 11.35
CA LEU A 1072 -2.23 -32.16 12.67
C LEU A 1072 -3.64 -32.71 12.64
N ILE A 1073 -4.41 -32.49 11.57
CA ILE A 1073 -5.78 -33.02 11.46
C ILE A 1073 -5.71 -34.55 11.45
N ASP A 1074 -4.78 -35.09 10.68
CA ASP A 1074 -4.60 -36.53 10.51
C ASP A 1074 -3.98 -37.17 11.76
N CYS A 1075 -3.08 -36.47 12.47
CA CYS A 1075 -2.50 -36.95 13.73
C CYS A 1075 -3.44 -36.79 14.95
N ASN A 1076 -4.05 -35.60 15.14
CA ASN A 1076 -4.93 -35.29 16.26
C ASN A 1076 -5.85 -34.07 15.95
N PRO A 1077 -7.11 -34.29 15.53
CA PRO A 1077 -8.02 -33.21 15.09
C PRO A 1077 -8.39 -32.22 16.21
N THR A 1078 -8.30 -32.63 17.48
CA THR A 1078 -8.52 -31.71 18.62
C THR A 1078 -7.41 -30.65 18.70
N ILE A 1079 -6.16 -31.08 18.49
CA ILE A 1079 -4.99 -30.21 18.56
C ILE A 1079 -4.92 -29.34 17.32
N ALA A 1080 -5.24 -29.87 16.14
CA ALA A 1080 -5.41 -29.09 14.91
C ALA A 1080 -6.43 -27.95 15.09
N LEU A 1081 -7.61 -28.25 15.64
CA LEU A 1081 -8.65 -27.25 15.92
C LEU A 1081 -8.15 -26.17 16.90
N ARG A 1082 -7.39 -26.57 17.93
CA ARG A 1082 -6.81 -25.62 18.89
C ARG A 1082 -5.75 -24.72 18.23
N THR A 1083 -4.89 -25.28 17.39
CA THR A 1083 -3.87 -24.54 16.63
C THR A 1083 -4.53 -23.55 15.68
N LEU A 1084 -5.52 -23.98 14.87
CA LEU A 1084 -6.30 -23.11 13.98
C LEU A 1084 -6.89 -21.91 14.71
N ARG A 1085 -7.42 -22.12 15.93
CA ARG A 1085 -8.01 -21.04 16.74
C ARG A 1085 -6.98 -20.10 17.35
N LEU A 1086 -5.82 -20.62 17.77
CA LEU A 1086 -4.73 -19.82 18.34
C LEU A 1086 -3.95 -19.05 17.27
N SER A 1087 -3.94 -19.55 16.03
CA SER A 1087 -3.27 -18.96 14.87
C SER A 1087 -4.22 -18.10 14.01
N ARG A 1088 -5.35 -17.65 14.56
CA ARG A 1088 -6.30 -16.82 13.81
C ARG A 1088 -5.65 -15.50 13.40
N PRO A 1089 -5.94 -15.01 12.18
CA PRO A 1089 -5.57 -13.65 11.78
C PRO A 1089 -6.14 -12.61 12.75
N GLU A 1090 -5.49 -11.45 12.80
CA GLU A 1090 -5.99 -10.34 13.60
C GLU A 1090 -7.41 -9.95 13.15
N GLY A 1091 -8.32 -9.75 14.12
CA GLY A 1091 -9.73 -9.44 13.87
C GLY A 1091 -10.69 -10.63 13.82
N VAL A 1092 -10.22 -11.87 13.60
CA VAL A 1092 -11.08 -13.06 13.56
C VAL A 1092 -11.29 -13.63 14.98
N LYS A 1093 -12.50 -13.52 15.54
CA LYS A 1093 -12.80 -13.92 16.93
C LYS A 1093 -13.49 -15.29 17.06
N SER A 1094 -14.12 -15.79 16.00
CA SER A 1094 -14.85 -17.07 16.03
C SER A 1094 -14.61 -17.90 14.75
N ASP A 1095 -15.03 -19.18 14.77
CA ASP A 1095 -14.89 -20.07 13.59
C ASP A 1095 -15.79 -19.56 12.44
N GLU A 1096 -16.92 -18.91 12.76
CA GLU A 1096 -17.87 -18.33 11.80
C GLU A 1096 -17.34 -17.05 11.13
N GLN A 1097 -16.41 -16.35 11.79
CA GLN A 1097 -15.77 -15.14 11.26
C GLN A 1097 -14.52 -15.46 10.44
N GLU A 1098 -14.08 -16.72 10.38
CA GLU A 1098 -12.99 -17.12 9.51
C GLU A 1098 -13.42 -16.84 8.07
N THR A 1099 -12.58 -16.19 7.28
CA THR A 1099 -12.87 -15.83 5.89
C THR A 1099 -12.04 -16.61 4.90
N ASP A 1100 -10.88 -17.11 5.34
CA ASP A 1100 -9.96 -17.88 4.51
C ASP A 1100 -10.58 -19.25 4.14
N PRO A 1101 -10.68 -19.56 2.83
CA PRO A 1101 -11.39 -20.75 2.36
C PRO A 1101 -10.73 -22.05 2.79
N ASP A 1102 -9.40 -22.12 2.84
CA ASP A 1102 -8.68 -23.32 3.23
C ASP A 1102 -8.81 -23.57 4.73
N ARG A 1103 -8.70 -22.51 5.56
CA ARG A 1103 -8.93 -22.57 7.00
C ARG A 1103 -10.36 -22.97 7.33
N LYS A 1104 -11.37 -22.48 6.59
CA LYS A 1104 -12.77 -22.93 6.71
C LYS A 1104 -12.90 -24.43 6.44
N LYS A 1105 -12.33 -24.93 5.34
CA LYS A 1105 -12.35 -26.36 5.00
C LYS A 1105 -11.70 -27.20 6.09
N MET A 1106 -10.56 -26.74 6.62
CA MET A 1106 -9.85 -27.42 7.71
C MET A 1106 -10.62 -27.39 9.03
N LEU A 1107 -11.25 -26.27 9.40
CA LEU A 1107 -12.14 -26.17 10.57
C LEU A 1107 -13.32 -27.15 10.43
N ALA A 1108 -13.96 -27.20 9.26
CA ALA A 1108 -15.05 -28.11 8.98
C ALA A 1108 -14.61 -29.58 9.06
N ARG A 1109 -13.43 -29.92 8.51
CA ARG A 1109 -12.82 -31.26 8.61
C ARG A 1109 -12.55 -31.64 10.06
N CYS A 1110 -11.98 -30.74 10.86
CA CYS A 1110 -11.77 -30.95 12.31
C CYS A 1110 -13.10 -31.24 13.04
N HIS A 1111 -14.12 -30.42 12.82
CA HIS A 1111 -15.42 -30.61 13.48
C HIS A 1111 -16.05 -31.95 13.08
N ARG A 1112 -16.00 -32.32 11.79
CA ARG A 1112 -16.50 -33.61 11.29
C ARG A 1112 -15.80 -34.79 11.96
N LEU A 1113 -14.47 -34.80 12.00
CA LEU A 1113 -13.68 -35.87 12.64
C LEU A 1113 -13.91 -35.95 14.16
N LEU A 1114 -14.30 -34.85 14.79
CA LEU A 1114 -14.65 -34.79 16.21
C LEU A 1114 -16.13 -35.09 16.50
N GLY A 1115 -16.92 -35.52 15.50
CA GLY A 1115 -18.34 -35.81 15.64
C GLY A 1115 -19.20 -34.57 15.94
N ARG A 1116 -18.71 -33.37 15.60
CA ARG A 1116 -19.42 -32.10 15.80
C ARG A 1116 -20.04 -31.65 14.48
N LEU A 1117 -21.33 -31.35 14.49
CA LEU A 1117 -21.98 -30.71 13.35
C LEU A 1117 -21.37 -29.31 13.17
N PRO A 1118 -20.83 -28.98 11.97
CA PRO A 1118 -20.33 -27.64 11.68
C PRO A 1118 -21.46 -26.63 11.88
N LYS A 1119 -21.27 -25.63 12.74
CA LYS A 1119 -22.27 -24.55 12.93
C LYS A 1119 -22.38 -23.64 11.71
N THR A 1120 -21.40 -23.67 10.82
CA THR A 1120 -21.39 -22.95 9.55
C THR A 1120 -22.22 -23.71 8.53
N SER A 1121 -23.51 -23.41 8.46
CA SER A 1121 -24.49 -23.99 7.53
C SER A 1121 -24.38 -23.46 6.09
N ALA A 1122 -23.22 -22.96 5.68
CA ALA A 1122 -22.99 -22.60 4.28
C ALA A 1122 -22.34 -23.80 3.59
N ALA A 1123 -23.09 -24.42 2.69
CA ALA A 1123 -22.73 -25.61 1.92
C ALA A 1123 -21.28 -25.55 1.42
N VAL A 1124 -20.45 -26.46 1.92
CA VAL A 1124 -19.29 -26.96 1.18
C VAL A 1124 -19.76 -28.34 0.75
N GLU A 1125 -20.14 -28.46 -0.51
CA GLU A 1125 -20.47 -29.76 -1.14
C GLU A 1125 -19.33 -30.77 -0.91
N PRO A 1126 -19.66 -32.08 -0.86
CA PRO A 1126 -18.71 -33.14 -0.55
C PRO A 1126 -17.47 -33.16 -1.44
#